data_AF-A0AAU5PXD8-F1
#
_entry.id   AF-A0AAU5PXD8-F1
#
_cell.length_a   1.000
_cell.length_b   1.000
_cell.length_c   1.000
_cell.angle_alpha   90.00
_cell.angle_beta   90.00
_cell.angle_gamma   90.00
#
_symmetry.space_group_name_H-M   'P 1'
#
loop_
_entity.id
_entity.type
_entity.pdbx_description
1 polymer ?
#
loop_
_entity_poly.entity_id
_entity_poly.type
_entity_poly.pdbx_seq_one_letter_code
_entity_poly.pdbx_strand_id
1 'polypeptide(L)'
;MGRGDLATLVRICDLAGRPRGTGFLADHHGTVVTSHEAVDGLSRVVLHAPGDRTWLAEAEAVTPLPERGLALVRTEGLDVRPLPLATRTEIEPGTYVRIAAHGWREARVLGPVGVTYTAADRFHAVADALELAIGTEGAEALRLGGQAAGGPVLDTTTGTVLAVLGTALHGDRPAAGYAVRLRPDGPLTALLRRNAATVPAYGPDLNLAGILELTATSTGPVRDPGPWPEPVERPECVREFARFTAGEAPVLGLVGAPGTGRTTALAALCARRARGVAPAPTVRLRGADLRAGDRSLAEAVGRALQQASRIVAASGALGDTTTATPERAAALAHEAGRPLLVVLDGPEEMPPHLAHRLADWTTATEEWLRAHHAHLVTACRPEHWERAGALYRPGALHRPTPGPRDGAPGGPPAALVLGSYSAAEAQAVREGYGLREADLAEADARHPLALRLLAEVRAALPPDVPGRPGREEIFTAYLDLMCLRIAVRIAAGSRPLPPGTAVRRLAARVTGQVHEAARRCLGPGHGVLDRASFEELFPWREGWASAVLTEGLLVPAGSGYRFAHEELADWVQASHLDLDGALEALLSLGPGSLAGAETGTGAETGAGPQDATRPADSAAPPAPPSVPRQRTPDDAPPPVPRHRIGPVLQALLLLHRERGPAALAPRLAVLAETLGRYADGEGGASGDGPWWAARLFGESVRRLPDPRPYLPVLRLLADRIGAVGAPNEAGSAPHDRPGAGRTGARVGRHAVFAAFGPGFWLGLPLGEDERIDLLRRTVPADPAPADDPGGERSLAAVAGLLAADPRGVQPLLCRWFGDDRTLPAAPGATVATAAQALLHTHRGLAVDDLCEALVATAHPMADGLLAALAEDEPSAVCRAVDRWAHDDGRPERRVAAATYGHLAAGHATRPPDRELLRFAALALLARPGDQALHGAALGLLIRDPESRDRHLPRALAEPRVPASALAEALAADPGPVLAAFGARLDGIGEAPAAALRALADVDTPALARRVASLVRGYVARHPEGAGHVAAFVDRRFEYGPAARAVLFPLVSGLIRGRPARVRRALAPVLAAPGTGASRHLRAELLDVLLEHERYEAETGEFTVLDALLEAAAEGAERRSEPRTRALTHRVGGLWARTPDGARLLDPALAGHVGAWPAFATLLARWTVGDPAEWAPLLGPETLRALRTHGTSMPMRTDGRGHGSLRPA
;
A
#
# COMPACT_ATOMS: atom_id res chain seq x y z
N MET A 1 -20.39 -63.37 23.11
CA MET A 1 -21.74 -63.72 22.61
C MET A 1 -22.75 -62.75 23.22
N GLY A 2 -23.27 -61.84 22.41
CA GLY A 2 -24.27 -60.84 22.78
C GLY A 2 -24.86 -60.26 21.49
N ARG A 3 -26.19 -60.27 21.40
CA ARG A 3 -27.05 -60.04 20.22
C ARG A 3 -26.71 -58.78 19.42
N GLY A 4 -26.61 -58.92 18.10
CA GLY A 4 -26.55 -57.80 17.13
C GLY A 4 -25.86 -58.18 15.81
N ASP A 5 -26.31 -59.21 15.10
CA ASP A 5 -25.82 -59.52 13.74
C ASP A 5 -26.21 -58.37 12.78
N LEU A 6 -25.27 -57.46 12.54
CA LEU A 6 -25.46 -56.20 11.80
C LEU A 6 -25.53 -56.33 10.27
N ALA A 7 -25.54 -57.55 9.73
CA ALA A 7 -25.77 -57.77 8.30
C ALA A 7 -27.17 -58.37 8.10
N THR A 8 -28.13 -57.46 7.96
CA THR A 8 -29.55 -57.72 7.72
C THR A 8 -29.72 -58.10 6.24
N LEU A 9 -29.55 -59.39 5.91
CA LEU A 9 -29.64 -59.89 4.54
C LEU A 9 -31.06 -59.83 3.97
N VAL A 10 -31.17 -59.62 2.67
CA VAL A 10 -32.43 -59.65 1.91
C VAL A 10 -32.58 -61.02 1.28
N ARG A 11 -33.68 -61.73 1.53
CA ARG A 11 -33.95 -63.02 0.88
C ARG A 11 -34.63 -62.78 -0.45
N ILE A 12 -34.15 -63.46 -1.49
CA ILE A 12 -34.67 -63.36 -2.85
C ILE A 12 -35.50 -64.60 -3.15
N CYS A 13 -36.75 -64.41 -3.53
CA CYS A 13 -37.69 -65.46 -3.83
C CYS A 13 -38.27 -65.31 -5.24
N ASP A 14 -38.74 -66.42 -5.82
CA ASP A 14 -39.62 -66.38 -6.98
C ASP A 14 -41.05 -65.92 -6.59
N LEU A 15 -41.93 -65.74 -7.58
CA LEU A 15 -43.33 -65.35 -7.35
C LEU A 15 -44.15 -66.40 -6.57
N ALA A 16 -43.68 -67.65 -6.51
CA ALA A 16 -44.29 -68.71 -5.71
C ALA A 16 -43.77 -68.71 -4.26
N GLY A 17 -42.91 -67.75 -3.89
CA GLY A 17 -42.32 -67.62 -2.56
C GLY A 17 -41.18 -68.59 -2.29
N ARG A 18 -40.68 -69.31 -3.31
CA ARG A 18 -39.56 -70.24 -3.13
C ARG A 18 -38.25 -69.46 -3.06
N PRO A 19 -37.38 -69.72 -2.06
CA PRO A 19 -36.11 -69.02 -1.94
C PRO A 19 -35.16 -69.40 -3.07
N ARG A 20 -34.62 -68.38 -3.74
CA ARG A 20 -33.67 -68.49 -4.85
C ARG A 20 -32.26 -68.09 -4.44
N GLY A 21 -32.13 -67.29 -3.39
CA GLY A 21 -30.86 -66.87 -2.84
C GLY A 21 -31.03 -65.75 -1.82
N THR A 22 -29.92 -65.09 -1.54
CA THR A 22 -29.83 -63.92 -0.66
C THR A 22 -29.15 -62.78 -1.39
N GLY A 23 -29.33 -61.58 -0.87
CA GLY A 23 -28.62 -60.39 -1.30
C GLY A 23 -28.42 -59.46 -0.11
N PHE A 24 -27.72 -58.37 -0.35
CA PHE A 24 -27.46 -57.36 0.65
C PHE A 24 -27.59 -55.98 0.04
N LEU A 25 -27.98 -55.00 0.87
CA LEU A 25 -28.08 -53.63 0.43
C LEU A 25 -26.69 -53.02 0.26
N ALA A 26 -26.42 -52.41 -0.89
CA ALA A 26 -25.12 -51.82 -1.22
C ALA A 26 -25.14 -50.28 -1.22
N ASP A 27 -26.28 -49.63 -1.23
CA ASP A 27 -26.37 -48.18 -1.06
C ASP A 27 -27.70 -47.73 -0.46
N HIS A 28 -27.77 -46.46 -0.04
CA HIS A 28 -29.01 -45.86 0.50
C HIS A 28 -30.06 -45.58 -0.59
N HIS A 29 -29.74 -45.79 -1.87
CA HIS A 29 -30.69 -45.70 -2.99
C HIS A 29 -31.46 -47.00 -3.23
N GLY A 30 -31.27 -48.01 -2.39
CA GLY A 30 -32.05 -49.24 -2.50
C GLY A 30 -31.47 -50.28 -3.45
N THR A 31 -30.18 -50.20 -3.79
CA THR A 31 -29.55 -51.19 -4.67
C THR A 31 -29.15 -52.43 -3.87
N VAL A 32 -29.83 -53.55 -4.10
CA VAL A 32 -29.48 -54.87 -3.55
C VAL A 32 -28.55 -55.59 -4.52
N VAL A 33 -27.43 -56.09 -4.02
CA VAL A 33 -26.48 -56.91 -4.77
C VAL A 33 -26.72 -58.38 -4.43
N THR A 34 -26.74 -59.22 -5.47
CA THR A 34 -26.88 -60.68 -5.36
C THR A 34 -26.14 -61.38 -6.51
N SER A 35 -26.15 -62.71 -6.53
CA SER A 35 -25.64 -63.51 -7.63
C SER A 35 -26.65 -63.59 -8.77
N HIS A 36 -26.19 -63.74 -10.01
CA HIS A 36 -27.07 -63.86 -11.18
C HIS A 36 -27.99 -65.08 -11.05
N GLU A 37 -27.50 -66.21 -10.50
CA GLU A 37 -28.29 -67.43 -10.26
C GLU A 37 -29.57 -67.20 -9.43
N ALA A 38 -29.59 -66.18 -8.56
CA ALA A 38 -30.75 -65.85 -7.73
C ALA A 38 -31.89 -65.21 -8.54
N VAL A 39 -31.59 -64.60 -9.69
CA VAL A 39 -32.56 -63.95 -10.59
C VAL A 39 -32.69 -64.67 -11.95
N ASP A 40 -31.80 -65.63 -12.22
CA ASP A 40 -31.70 -66.33 -13.50
C ASP A 40 -33.01 -67.05 -13.86
N GLY A 41 -33.48 -66.79 -15.09
CA GLY A 41 -34.75 -67.28 -15.62
C GLY A 41 -36.01 -66.63 -15.04
N LEU A 42 -35.90 -65.56 -14.23
CA LEU A 42 -37.04 -64.85 -13.63
C LEU A 42 -37.27 -63.49 -14.29
N SER A 43 -38.53 -63.18 -14.61
CA SER A 43 -38.93 -61.84 -15.11
C SER A 43 -39.20 -60.84 -13.98
N ARG A 44 -39.48 -61.32 -12.77
CA ARG A 44 -39.71 -60.52 -11.55
C ARG A 44 -39.21 -61.29 -10.34
N VAL A 45 -38.75 -60.60 -9.32
CA VAL A 45 -38.26 -61.21 -8.07
C VAL A 45 -38.93 -60.60 -6.85
N VAL A 46 -39.14 -61.41 -5.82
CA VAL A 46 -39.71 -60.98 -4.54
C VAL A 46 -38.59 -60.86 -3.52
N LEU A 47 -38.47 -59.69 -2.90
CA LEU A 47 -37.48 -59.39 -1.88
C LEU A 47 -38.13 -59.41 -0.50
N HIS A 48 -37.56 -60.17 0.42
CA HIS A 48 -37.95 -60.17 1.83
C HIS A 48 -36.85 -59.54 2.67
N ALA A 49 -37.13 -58.39 3.28
CA ALA A 49 -36.26 -57.79 4.29
C ALA A 49 -36.65 -58.30 5.69
N PRO A 50 -35.76 -58.20 6.67
CA PRO A 50 -36.05 -58.59 8.04
C PRO A 50 -37.24 -57.84 8.66
N GLY A 51 -38.06 -58.58 9.41
CA GLY A 51 -39.39 -58.14 9.87
C GLY A 51 -40.55 -58.55 8.95
N ASP A 52 -40.38 -59.56 8.09
CA ASP A 52 -41.38 -60.15 7.18
C ASP A 52 -42.06 -59.20 6.17
N ARG A 53 -41.46 -58.02 5.96
CA ARG A 53 -41.89 -57.09 4.91
C ARG A 53 -41.45 -57.62 3.54
N THR A 54 -42.28 -57.40 2.52
CA THR A 54 -42.12 -57.97 1.18
C THR A 54 -42.22 -56.89 0.10
N TRP A 55 -41.31 -56.91 -0.87
CA TRP A 55 -41.27 -56.00 -2.01
C TRP A 55 -41.20 -56.78 -3.31
N LEU A 56 -41.95 -56.33 -4.32
CA LEU A 56 -41.89 -56.87 -5.67
C LEU A 56 -40.94 -56.01 -6.52
N ALA A 57 -39.89 -56.61 -7.06
CA ALA A 57 -39.02 -55.99 -8.04
C ALA A 57 -39.40 -56.46 -9.45
N GLU A 58 -39.87 -55.52 -10.25
CA GLU A 58 -40.24 -55.70 -11.65
C GLU A 58 -39.00 -55.91 -12.54
N ALA A 59 -39.19 -56.40 -13.77
CA ALA A 59 -38.09 -56.67 -14.71
C ALA A 59 -37.13 -55.48 -14.89
N GLU A 60 -37.68 -54.26 -14.96
CA GLU A 60 -36.94 -53.02 -15.12
C GLU A 60 -36.06 -52.66 -13.91
N ALA A 61 -36.40 -53.20 -12.73
CA ALA A 61 -35.65 -53.01 -11.50
C ALA A 61 -34.51 -54.03 -11.34
N VAL A 62 -34.44 -55.06 -12.20
CA VAL A 62 -33.40 -56.09 -12.18
C VAL A 62 -32.41 -55.84 -13.31
N THR A 63 -31.14 -55.62 -12.96
CA THR A 63 -30.03 -55.53 -13.90
C THR A 63 -29.19 -56.80 -13.81
N PRO A 64 -29.40 -57.80 -14.68
CA PRO A 64 -28.60 -59.02 -14.70
C PRO A 64 -27.20 -58.76 -15.27
N LEU A 65 -26.17 -59.35 -14.66
CA LEU A 65 -24.77 -59.29 -15.09
C LEU A 65 -24.18 -60.71 -15.16
N PRO A 66 -24.66 -61.56 -16.10
CA PRO A 66 -24.31 -62.98 -16.14
C PRO A 66 -22.82 -63.22 -16.42
N GLU A 67 -22.16 -62.37 -17.21
CA GLU A 67 -20.70 -62.44 -17.44
C GLU A 67 -19.88 -62.25 -16.16
N ARG A 68 -20.51 -61.71 -15.11
CA ARG A 68 -19.91 -61.51 -13.79
C ARG A 68 -20.57 -62.39 -12.73
N GLY A 69 -21.51 -63.25 -13.08
CA GLY A 69 -22.26 -64.06 -12.10
C GLY A 69 -23.03 -63.22 -11.06
N LEU A 70 -23.37 -61.97 -11.36
CA LEU A 70 -23.99 -61.02 -10.42
C LEU A 70 -25.33 -60.49 -10.95
N ALA A 71 -26.14 -59.92 -10.06
CA ALA A 71 -27.29 -59.12 -10.43
C ALA A 71 -27.49 -57.96 -9.44
N LEU A 72 -28.02 -56.85 -9.94
CA LEU A 72 -28.41 -55.68 -9.15
C LEU A 72 -29.93 -55.56 -9.16
N VAL A 73 -30.56 -55.45 -7.99
CA VAL A 73 -32.01 -55.26 -7.86
C VAL A 73 -32.30 -53.95 -7.16
N ARG A 74 -33.03 -53.04 -7.80
CA ARG A 74 -33.39 -51.73 -7.23
C ARG A 74 -34.73 -51.80 -6.49
N THR A 75 -34.76 -51.36 -5.24
CA THR A 75 -36.00 -51.32 -4.44
C THR A 75 -35.90 -50.31 -3.29
N GLU A 76 -36.97 -49.58 -3.00
CA GLU A 76 -36.96 -48.56 -1.94
C GLU A 76 -37.63 -49.04 -0.64
N GLY A 77 -37.21 -48.48 0.50
CA GLY A 77 -37.89 -48.69 1.78
C GLY A 77 -37.58 -50.00 2.52
N LEU A 78 -36.51 -50.73 2.14
CA LEU A 78 -36.10 -51.98 2.81
C LEU A 78 -35.74 -51.81 4.30
N ASP A 79 -35.35 -50.61 4.73
CA ASP A 79 -35.00 -50.30 6.13
C ASP A 79 -33.88 -51.21 6.68
N VAL A 80 -32.94 -51.52 5.79
CA VAL A 80 -31.71 -52.30 6.01
C VAL A 80 -30.52 -51.36 5.93
N ARG A 81 -29.48 -51.57 6.74
CA ARG A 81 -28.23 -50.80 6.62
C ARG A 81 -27.41 -51.31 5.43
N PRO A 82 -26.93 -50.44 4.52
CA PRO A 82 -26.07 -50.87 3.43
C PRO A 82 -24.70 -51.31 3.93
N LEU A 83 -24.08 -52.27 3.24
CA LEU A 83 -22.77 -52.81 3.59
C LEU A 83 -21.64 -52.14 2.78
N PRO A 84 -20.48 -51.86 3.39
CA PRO A 84 -19.35 -51.29 2.67
C PRO A 84 -18.77 -52.32 1.69
N LEU A 85 -18.46 -51.88 0.47
CA LEU A 85 -17.86 -52.72 -0.57
C LEU A 85 -16.34 -52.53 -0.58
N ALA A 86 -15.59 -53.62 -0.69
CA ALA A 86 -14.14 -53.55 -0.76
C ALA A 86 -13.65 -52.90 -2.06
N THR A 87 -12.60 -52.10 -1.94
CA THR A 87 -11.99 -51.37 -3.07
C THR A 87 -10.59 -51.90 -3.39
N ARG A 88 -10.03 -52.76 -2.53
CA ARG A 88 -8.70 -53.36 -2.72
C ARG A 88 -8.63 -54.22 -4.00
N THR A 89 -7.54 -54.05 -4.75
CA THR A 89 -7.27 -54.75 -6.02
C THR A 89 -6.95 -56.22 -5.83
N GLU A 90 -6.34 -56.58 -4.71
CA GLU A 90 -5.97 -57.94 -4.34
C GLU A 90 -6.48 -58.29 -2.93
N ILE A 91 -6.77 -59.56 -2.72
CA ILE A 91 -7.18 -60.12 -1.43
C ILE A 91 -6.15 -61.17 -1.07
N GLU A 92 -5.46 -60.98 0.05
CA GLU A 92 -4.37 -61.85 0.46
C GLU A 92 -4.89 -63.27 0.73
N PRO A 93 -4.28 -64.31 0.11
CA PRO A 93 -4.52 -65.69 0.48
C PRO A 93 -4.31 -65.89 1.98
N GLY A 94 -5.31 -66.42 2.66
CA GLY A 94 -5.32 -66.55 4.11
C GLY A 94 -6.22 -65.56 4.85
N THR A 95 -6.79 -64.58 4.16
CA THR A 95 -7.76 -63.64 4.75
C THR A 95 -8.96 -64.40 5.35
N TYR A 96 -9.29 -64.10 6.61
CA TYR A 96 -10.45 -64.62 7.31
C TYR A 96 -11.71 -63.84 6.96
N VAL A 97 -12.75 -64.54 6.53
CA VAL A 97 -14.01 -63.95 6.08
C VAL A 97 -15.20 -64.57 6.81
N ARG A 98 -16.30 -63.82 6.92
CA ARG A 98 -17.60 -64.29 7.40
C ARG A 98 -18.57 -64.43 6.24
N ILE A 99 -19.25 -65.56 6.18
CA ILE A 99 -20.27 -65.85 5.18
C ILE A 99 -21.56 -66.33 5.84
N ALA A 100 -22.70 -66.08 5.18
CA ALA A 100 -24.00 -66.55 5.62
C ALA A 100 -24.31 -67.94 5.01
N ALA A 101 -23.95 -68.99 5.75
CA ALA A 101 -24.08 -70.40 5.37
C ALA A 101 -24.77 -71.18 6.51
N HIS A 102 -26.10 -71.15 6.53
CA HIS A 102 -26.93 -71.62 7.67
C HIS A 102 -26.58 -70.94 9.00
N GLY A 103 -26.47 -69.60 8.96
CA GLY A 103 -25.92 -68.77 10.02
C GLY A 103 -24.58 -68.16 9.61
N TRP A 104 -24.08 -67.21 10.40
CA TRP A 104 -22.76 -66.63 10.13
C TRP A 104 -21.65 -67.59 10.52
N ARG A 105 -20.78 -67.91 9.55
CA ARG A 105 -19.63 -68.81 9.73
C ARG A 105 -18.35 -68.15 9.22
N GLU A 106 -17.23 -68.49 9.85
CA GLU A 106 -15.91 -68.09 9.36
C GLU A 106 -15.41 -69.05 8.28
N ALA A 107 -14.81 -68.48 7.24
CA ALA A 107 -14.15 -69.17 6.14
C ALA A 107 -12.81 -68.47 5.85
N ARG A 108 -11.96 -69.09 5.03
CA ARG A 108 -10.65 -68.56 4.65
C ARG A 108 -10.52 -68.47 3.14
N VAL A 109 -10.01 -67.35 2.65
CA VAL A 109 -9.70 -67.16 1.22
C VAL A 109 -8.45 -67.95 0.86
N LEU A 110 -8.51 -68.79 -0.18
CA LEU A 110 -7.35 -69.56 -0.67
C LEU A 110 -6.61 -68.84 -1.81
N GLY A 111 -7.32 -67.99 -2.56
CA GLY A 111 -6.73 -67.18 -3.63
C GLY A 111 -7.71 -66.94 -4.79
N PRO A 112 -7.32 -66.13 -5.78
CA PRO A 112 -8.08 -65.96 -7.01
C PRO A 112 -8.00 -67.22 -7.90
N VAL A 113 -9.11 -67.58 -8.54
CA VAL A 113 -9.24 -68.74 -9.44
C VAL A 113 -10.22 -68.41 -10.56
N GLY A 114 -9.97 -68.94 -11.76
CA GLY A 114 -10.93 -68.89 -12.87
C GLY A 114 -12.03 -69.92 -12.68
N VAL A 115 -13.29 -69.52 -12.82
CA VAL A 115 -14.44 -70.42 -12.69
C VAL A 115 -15.39 -70.26 -13.87
N THR A 116 -16.14 -71.32 -14.16
CA THR A 116 -17.23 -71.31 -15.13
C THR A 116 -18.55 -71.20 -14.39
N TYR A 117 -19.30 -70.13 -14.67
CA TYR A 117 -20.67 -69.93 -14.21
C TYR A 117 -21.65 -70.59 -15.19
N THR A 118 -22.54 -71.43 -14.66
CA THR A 118 -23.58 -72.13 -15.44
C THR A 118 -24.90 -71.37 -15.35
N ALA A 119 -25.17 -70.48 -16.30
CA ALA A 119 -26.47 -69.80 -16.41
C ALA A 119 -27.48 -70.66 -17.21
N ALA A 120 -28.76 -70.32 -17.14
CA ALA A 120 -29.83 -71.04 -17.82
C ALA A 120 -29.74 -70.96 -19.36
N ASP A 121 -29.11 -69.92 -19.91
CA ASP A 121 -28.94 -69.70 -21.34
C ASP A 121 -27.61 -70.27 -21.88
N ARG A 122 -26.49 -70.00 -21.22
CA ARG A 122 -25.13 -70.42 -21.62
C ARG A 122 -24.14 -70.44 -20.45
N PHE A 123 -22.91 -70.89 -20.74
CA PHE A 123 -21.79 -70.83 -19.80
C PHE A 123 -21.02 -69.52 -19.91
N HIS A 124 -20.67 -68.94 -18.76
CA HIS A 124 -19.87 -67.71 -18.66
C HIS A 124 -18.56 -67.98 -17.93
N ALA A 125 -17.43 -67.59 -18.52
CA ALA A 125 -16.14 -67.63 -17.84
C ALA A 125 -16.01 -66.41 -16.91
N VAL A 126 -15.86 -66.66 -15.61
CA VAL A 126 -15.63 -65.62 -14.59
C VAL A 126 -14.18 -65.72 -14.13
N ALA A 127 -13.39 -64.73 -14.54
CA ALA A 127 -12.01 -64.60 -14.08
C ALA A 127 -11.96 -64.04 -12.64
N ASP A 128 -10.95 -64.47 -11.87
CA ASP A 128 -10.64 -63.98 -10.51
C ASP A 128 -11.75 -64.14 -9.45
N ALA A 129 -12.51 -65.25 -9.49
CA ALA A 129 -13.35 -65.63 -8.35
C ALA A 129 -12.46 -66.04 -7.16
N LEU A 130 -12.96 -65.91 -5.93
CA LEU A 130 -12.26 -66.32 -4.73
C LEU A 130 -12.63 -67.77 -4.39
N GLU A 131 -11.62 -68.62 -4.24
CA GLU A 131 -11.78 -69.95 -3.66
C GLU A 131 -11.84 -69.84 -2.13
N LEU A 132 -12.85 -70.45 -1.51
CA LEU A 132 -13.08 -70.40 -0.06
C LEU A 132 -12.90 -71.78 0.58
N ALA A 133 -12.19 -71.82 1.70
CA ALA A 133 -12.14 -72.96 2.61
C ALA A 133 -13.09 -72.74 3.78
N ILE A 134 -14.02 -73.67 3.99
CA ILE A 134 -14.98 -73.67 5.11
C ILE A 134 -15.11 -75.08 5.70
N GLY A 135 -15.45 -75.17 6.98
CA GLY A 135 -15.76 -76.45 7.63
C GLY A 135 -16.92 -77.21 6.98
N THR A 136 -17.00 -78.52 7.23
CA THR A 136 -17.92 -79.46 6.55
C THR A 136 -19.40 -79.08 6.66
N GLU A 137 -19.86 -78.57 7.80
CA GLU A 137 -21.25 -78.10 7.96
C GLU A 137 -21.59 -76.86 7.12
N GLY A 138 -20.61 -76.01 6.81
CA GLY A 138 -20.82 -74.82 6.00
C GLY A 138 -20.77 -75.10 4.50
N ALA A 139 -20.08 -76.16 4.08
CA ALA A 139 -19.94 -76.55 2.68
C ALA A 139 -21.25 -77.04 2.06
N GLU A 140 -22.20 -77.55 2.85
CA GLU A 140 -23.53 -77.96 2.35
C GLU A 140 -24.35 -76.78 1.85
N ALA A 141 -24.26 -75.62 2.53
CA ALA A 141 -24.98 -74.40 2.15
C ALA A 141 -24.50 -73.81 0.81
N LEU A 142 -23.26 -74.16 0.41
CA LEU A 142 -22.58 -73.64 -0.78
C LEU A 142 -22.75 -74.56 -2.00
N ARG A 143 -23.44 -75.70 -1.86
CA ARG A 143 -23.80 -76.58 -2.99
C ARG A 143 -24.86 -75.93 -3.87
N LEU A 144 -24.88 -76.33 -5.14
CA LEU A 144 -25.86 -75.87 -6.13
C LEU A 144 -27.29 -75.99 -5.58
N GLY A 145 -28.04 -74.88 -5.60
CA GLY A 145 -29.40 -74.80 -5.07
C GLY A 145 -29.51 -74.52 -3.55
N GLY A 146 -28.36 -74.31 -2.88
CA GLY A 146 -28.30 -73.87 -1.49
C GLY A 146 -28.73 -72.40 -1.31
N GLN A 147 -29.18 -72.05 -0.10
CA GLN A 147 -29.70 -70.69 0.17
C GLN A 147 -28.60 -69.62 0.33
N ALA A 148 -27.31 -69.99 0.30
CA ALA A 148 -26.19 -69.06 0.44
C ALA A 148 -25.85 -68.30 -0.85
N ALA A 149 -26.41 -68.71 -1.99
CA ALA A 149 -26.34 -68.02 -3.27
C ALA A 149 -26.57 -66.51 -3.12
N GLY A 150 -25.66 -65.68 -3.62
CA GLY A 150 -25.79 -64.21 -3.61
C GLY A 150 -25.48 -63.53 -2.28
N GLY A 151 -25.14 -64.29 -1.23
CA GLY A 151 -24.76 -63.76 0.06
C GLY A 151 -23.40 -63.04 0.05
N PRO A 152 -23.18 -62.05 0.92
CA PRO A 152 -21.90 -61.33 1.00
C PRO A 152 -20.81 -62.18 1.68
N VAL A 153 -19.59 -62.03 1.17
CA VAL A 153 -18.36 -62.50 1.83
C VAL A 153 -17.72 -61.32 2.55
N LEU A 154 -17.87 -61.25 3.86
CA LEU A 154 -17.41 -60.12 4.68
C LEU A 154 -16.00 -60.36 5.22
N ASP A 155 -15.12 -59.37 5.14
CA ASP A 155 -13.86 -59.38 5.88
C ASP A 155 -14.17 -59.34 7.40
N THR A 156 -13.59 -60.26 8.17
CA THR A 156 -13.77 -60.33 9.63
C THR A 156 -13.25 -59.10 10.37
N THR A 157 -12.26 -58.41 9.79
CA THR A 157 -11.58 -57.28 10.41
C THR A 157 -12.27 -55.96 10.09
N THR A 158 -12.61 -55.73 8.81
CA THR A 158 -13.17 -54.45 8.33
C THR A 158 -14.68 -54.46 8.15
N GLY A 159 -15.32 -55.64 8.09
CA GLY A 159 -16.75 -55.76 7.78
C GLY A 159 -17.12 -55.42 6.33
N THR A 160 -16.13 -55.24 5.44
CA THR A 160 -16.34 -54.94 4.01
C THR A 160 -16.66 -56.19 3.22
N VAL A 161 -17.56 -56.07 2.24
CA VAL A 161 -17.87 -57.15 1.29
C VAL A 161 -16.73 -57.30 0.29
N LEU A 162 -16.01 -58.41 0.37
CA LEU A 162 -14.90 -58.75 -0.53
C LEU A 162 -15.39 -59.39 -1.84
N ALA A 163 -16.48 -60.17 -1.75
CA ALA A 163 -17.05 -60.92 -2.87
C ALA A 163 -18.51 -61.33 -2.57
N VAL A 164 -19.18 -61.89 -3.57
CA VAL A 164 -20.56 -62.40 -3.51
C VAL A 164 -20.55 -63.90 -3.79
N LEU A 165 -21.17 -64.70 -2.94
CA LEU A 165 -21.19 -66.16 -3.08
C LEU A 165 -21.93 -66.60 -4.35
N GLY A 166 -21.38 -67.59 -5.05
CA GLY A 166 -22.04 -68.26 -6.16
C GLY A 166 -22.01 -69.78 -6.00
N THR A 167 -23.18 -70.42 -6.06
CA THR A 167 -23.29 -71.88 -5.91
C THR A 167 -23.25 -72.64 -7.23
N ALA A 168 -23.51 -71.95 -8.34
CA ALA A 168 -23.43 -72.45 -9.73
C ALA A 168 -22.08 -72.19 -10.41
N LEU A 169 -21.01 -72.03 -9.62
CA LEU A 169 -19.65 -71.77 -10.08
C LEU A 169 -18.81 -73.06 -10.02
N HIS A 170 -18.08 -73.36 -11.11
CA HIS A 170 -17.26 -74.57 -11.21
C HIS A 170 -15.82 -74.20 -11.62
N GLY A 171 -14.84 -74.54 -10.79
CA GLY A 171 -13.41 -74.47 -11.13
C GLY A 171 -12.85 -75.83 -11.57
N ASP A 172 -11.59 -75.85 -12.01
CA ASP A 172 -10.90 -77.08 -12.47
C ASP A 172 -10.75 -78.14 -11.37
N ARG A 173 -10.78 -77.73 -10.11
CA ARG A 173 -10.71 -78.60 -8.93
C ARG A 173 -11.96 -78.41 -8.05
N PRO A 174 -12.42 -79.47 -7.34
CA PRO A 174 -13.52 -79.33 -6.39
C PRO A 174 -13.08 -78.45 -5.21
N ALA A 175 -13.86 -77.40 -4.92
CA ALA A 175 -13.65 -76.51 -3.78
C ALA A 175 -14.90 -76.46 -2.89
N ALA A 176 -14.76 -76.00 -1.65
CA ALA A 176 -15.88 -75.90 -0.71
C ALA A 176 -16.85 -74.77 -1.07
N GLY A 177 -16.40 -73.74 -1.80
CA GLY A 177 -17.25 -72.73 -2.41
C GLY A 177 -16.46 -71.65 -3.14
N TYR A 178 -17.16 -70.93 -4.01
CA TYR A 178 -16.60 -69.84 -4.82
C TYR A 178 -17.38 -68.54 -4.59
N ALA A 179 -16.69 -67.41 -4.69
CA ALA A 179 -17.31 -66.09 -4.58
C ALA A 179 -16.79 -65.14 -5.66
N VAL A 180 -17.68 -64.40 -6.32
CA VAL A 180 -17.31 -63.45 -7.37
C VAL A 180 -17.01 -62.07 -6.79
N ARG A 181 -15.91 -61.47 -7.22
CA ARG A 181 -15.49 -60.14 -6.78
C ARG A 181 -16.29 -59.04 -7.48
N LEU A 182 -16.52 -57.95 -6.75
CA LEU A 182 -17.17 -56.74 -7.27
C LEU A 182 -16.12 -55.83 -7.91
N ARG A 183 -15.92 -55.92 -9.22
CA ARG A 183 -14.97 -55.06 -9.96
C ARG A 183 -15.68 -53.91 -10.67
N PRO A 184 -15.02 -52.75 -10.84
CA PRO A 184 -15.60 -51.60 -11.54
C PRO A 184 -15.70 -51.90 -13.05
N ASP A 185 -16.88 -52.32 -13.50
CA ASP A 185 -17.23 -52.50 -14.90
C ASP A 185 -18.72 -52.20 -15.12
N GLY A 186 -19.05 -51.48 -16.19
CA GLY A 186 -20.43 -51.09 -16.52
C GLY A 186 -21.22 -50.51 -15.32
N PRO A 187 -22.42 -51.03 -15.01
CA PRO A 187 -23.25 -50.57 -13.89
C PRO A 187 -22.60 -50.68 -12.49
N LEU A 188 -21.66 -51.61 -12.29
CA LEU A 188 -20.97 -51.79 -11.01
C LEU A 188 -20.06 -50.61 -10.68
N THR A 189 -19.47 -49.95 -11.68
CA THR A 189 -18.64 -48.75 -11.46
C THR A 189 -19.43 -47.64 -10.78
N ALA A 190 -20.67 -47.40 -11.23
CA ALA A 190 -21.53 -46.40 -10.63
C ALA A 190 -21.95 -46.79 -9.20
N LEU A 191 -22.23 -48.08 -8.95
CA LEU A 191 -22.57 -48.57 -7.62
C LEU A 191 -21.40 -48.45 -6.64
N LEU A 192 -20.21 -48.91 -7.02
CA LEU A 192 -19.01 -48.85 -6.18
C LEU A 192 -18.67 -47.40 -5.83
N ARG A 193 -18.78 -46.47 -6.78
CA ARG A 193 -18.60 -45.03 -6.52
C ARG A 193 -19.63 -44.48 -5.53
N ARG A 194 -20.92 -44.85 -5.66
CA ARG A 194 -21.98 -44.43 -4.73
C ARG A 194 -21.80 -45.02 -3.32
N ASN A 195 -21.46 -46.30 -3.23
CA ASN A 195 -21.16 -46.97 -1.96
C ASN A 195 -19.97 -46.29 -1.28
N ALA A 196 -18.86 -46.10 -1.99
CA ALA A 196 -17.66 -45.45 -1.47
C ALA A 196 -17.92 -44.02 -0.96
N ALA A 197 -18.90 -43.33 -1.54
CA ALA A 197 -19.28 -41.97 -1.15
C ALA A 197 -20.29 -41.90 0.02
N THR A 198 -20.98 -42.99 0.37
CA THR A 198 -22.10 -42.94 1.32
C THR A 198 -22.11 -44.02 2.40
N VAL A 199 -21.27 -45.06 2.29
CA VAL A 199 -21.17 -46.17 3.25
C VAL A 199 -19.73 -46.25 3.76
N PRO A 200 -19.45 -45.90 5.02
CA PRO A 200 -18.09 -45.77 5.53
C PRO A 200 -17.38 -47.13 5.59
N ALA A 201 -16.14 -47.15 5.10
CA ALA A 201 -15.21 -48.27 5.23
C ALA A 201 -13.87 -47.78 5.77
N TYR A 202 -13.16 -48.64 6.50
CA TYR A 202 -11.92 -48.33 7.21
C TYR A 202 -10.83 -49.37 6.92
N GLY A 203 -9.60 -49.10 7.34
CA GLY A 203 -8.48 -50.02 7.12
C GLY A 203 -8.01 -50.02 5.66
N PRO A 204 -7.67 -51.21 5.11
CA PRO A 204 -7.25 -51.36 3.73
C PRO A 204 -8.25 -50.82 2.70
N ASP A 205 -9.55 -50.79 3.03
CA ASP A 205 -10.63 -50.30 2.14
C ASP A 205 -11.12 -48.89 2.53
N LEU A 206 -10.31 -48.08 3.22
CA LEU A 206 -10.66 -46.69 3.54
C LEU A 206 -11.20 -45.97 2.29
N ASN A 207 -12.42 -45.45 2.40
CA ASN A 207 -13.14 -44.80 1.31
C ASN A 207 -13.55 -43.36 1.66
N LEU A 208 -14.18 -42.65 0.71
CA LEU A 208 -14.59 -41.26 0.89
C LEU A 208 -15.56 -41.07 2.06
N ALA A 209 -16.54 -41.96 2.23
CA ALA A 209 -17.49 -41.90 3.33
C ALA A 209 -16.80 -42.03 4.70
N GLY A 210 -15.82 -42.94 4.82
CA GLY A 210 -15.00 -43.07 6.03
C GLY A 210 -14.20 -41.80 6.32
N ILE A 211 -13.63 -41.15 5.30
CA ILE A 211 -12.93 -39.87 5.47
C ILE A 211 -13.90 -38.76 5.88
N LEU A 212 -15.09 -38.69 5.28
CA LEU A 212 -16.13 -37.72 5.66
C LEU A 212 -16.53 -37.88 7.12
N GLU A 213 -16.72 -39.11 7.59
CA GLU A 213 -17.02 -39.41 8.99
C GLU A 213 -15.88 -39.02 9.93
N LEU A 214 -14.63 -39.39 9.60
CA LEU A 214 -13.45 -39.02 10.39
C LEU A 214 -13.27 -37.50 10.45
N THR A 215 -13.35 -36.80 9.32
CA THR A 215 -13.14 -35.35 9.25
C THR A 215 -14.26 -34.56 9.94
N ALA A 216 -15.50 -35.06 9.92
CA ALA A 216 -16.64 -34.44 10.62
C ALA A 216 -16.41 -34.31 12.14
N THR A 217 -15.66 -35.22 12.76
CA THR A 217 -15.32 -35.11 14.21
C THR A 217 -14.45 -33.89 14.52
N SER A 218 -13.63 -33.43 13.57
CA SER A 218 -12.71 -32.29 13.75
C SER A 218 -13.39 -30.94 13.62
N THR A 219 -14.50 -30.86 12.87
CA THR A 219 -15.27 -29.62 12.69
C THR A 219 -16.10 -29.24 13.93
N GLY A 220 -16.11 -30.09 14.95
CA GLY A 220 -16.91 -30.00 16.17
C GLY A 220 -18.32 -30.55 15.98
N PRO A 221 -19.00 -30.99 17.05
CA PRO A 221 -20.40 -31.37 16.96
C PRO A 221 -21.21 -30.17 16.47
N VAL A 222 -22.22 -30.43 15.64
CA VAL A 222 -23.28 -29.46 15.37
C VAL A 222 -23.77 -28.97 16.72
N ARG A 223 -23.57 -27.69 17.04
CA ARG A 223 -24.21 -27.10 18.22
C ARG A 223 -25.70 -27.37 18.07
N ASP A 224 -26.31 -27.98 19.10
CA ASP A 224 -27.76 -27.89 19.26
C ASP A 224 -28.17 -26.43 19.03
N PRO A 225 -29.30 -26.17 18.34
CA PRO A 225 -29.74 -24.81 18.07
C PRO A 225 -29.75 -24.03 19.38
N GLY A 226 -28.73 -23.18 19.54
CA GLY A 226 -28.61 -22.33 20.69
C GLY A 226 -29.72 -21.29 20.66
N PRO A 227 -29.90 -20.51 21.73
CA PRO A 227 -30.87 -19.42 21.76
C PRO A 227 -30.54 -18.27 20.78
N TRP A 228 -29.49 -18.41 19.96
CA TRP A 228 -28.96 -17.37 19.10
C TRP A 228 -29.13 -17.78 17.63
N PRO A 229 -29.47 -16.83 16.74
CA PRO A 229 -29.66 -17.10 15.31
C PRO A 229 -28.38 -17.61 14.65
N GLU A 230 -28.53 -18.31 13.52
CA GLU A 230 -27.39 -18.68 12.69
C GLU A 230 -26.61 -17.42 12.26
N PRO A 231 -25.26 -17.47 12.26
CA PRO A 231 -24.47 -16.33 11.83
C PRO A 231 -24.77 -15.95 10.38
N VAL A 232 -24.97 -14.66 10.13
CA VAL A 232 -25.17 -14.14 8.76
C VAL A 232 -23.90 -14.37 7.94
N GLU A 233 -24.03 -15.12 6.85
CA GLU A 233 -22.94 -15.33 5.91
C GLU A 233 -22.69 -14.08 5.06
N ARG A 234 -21.41 -13.70 4.94
CA ARG A 234 -20.99 -12.58 4.08
C ARG A 234 -20.98 -13.01 2.62
N PRO A 235 -21.72 -12.35 1.71
CA PRO A 235 -21.81 -12.76 0.30
C PRO A 235 -20.45 -12.85 -0.39
N GLU A 236 -19.54 -11.92 -0.07
CA GLU A 236 -18.17 -11.93 -0.59
C GLU A 236 -17.37 -13.16 -0.14
N CYS A 237 -17.45 -13.53 1.14
CA CYS A 237 -16.80 -14.74 1.64
C CYS A 237 -17.36 -15.99 0.97
N VAL A 238 -18.68 -16.09 0.81
CA VAL A 238 -19.30 -17.24 0.14
C VAL A 238 -18.78 -17.38 -1.29
N ARG A 239 -18.75 -16.27 -2.04
CA ARG A 239 -18.26 -16.24 -3.42
C ARG A 239 -16.78 -16.61 -3.52
N GLU A 240 -15.93 -15.99 -2.71
CA GLU A 240 -14.48 -16.21 -2.77
C GLU A 240 -14.09 -17.59 -2.26
N PHE A 241 -14.76 -18.14 -1.25
CA PHE A 241 -14.53 -19.54 -0.82
C PHE A 241 -14.93 -20.54 -1.91
N ALA A 242 -16.04 -20.30 -2.64
CA ALA A 242 -16.44 -21.15 -3.76
C ALA A 242 -15.40 -21.10 -4.89
N ARG A 243 -14.90 -19.91 -5.23
CA ARG A 243 -13.84 -19.75 -6.25
C ARG A 243 -12.53 -20.41 -5.83
N PHE A 244 -12.12 -20.23 -4.57
CA PHE A 244 -10.91 -20.83 -4.04
C PHE A 244 -10.97 -22.36 -4.09
N THR A 245 -12.06 -22.96 -3.61
CA THR A 245 -12.21 -24.43 -3.59
C THR A 245 -12.34 -25.05 -4.99
N ALA A 246 -12.68 -24.26 -6.01
CA ALA A 246 -12.67 -24.67 -7.41
C ALA A 246 -11.35 -24.33 -8.16
N GLY A 247 -10.46 -23.56 -7.53
CA GLY A 247 -9.21 -23.09 -8.12
C GLY A 247 -7.99 -23.96 -7.81
N GLU A 248 -6.88 -23.66 -8.49
CA GLU A 248 -5.61 -24.40 -8.35
C GLU A 248 -4.71 -23.89 -7.22
N ALA A 249 -4.91 -22.65 -6.77
CA ALA A 249 -4.10 -22.07 -5.70
C ALA A 249 -4.36 -22.83 -4.38
N PRO A 250 -3.32 -23.40 -3.73
CA PRO A 250 -3.51 -24.23 -2.54
C PRO A 250 -3.84 -23.44 -1.27
N VAL A 251 -3.58 -22.13 -1.20
CA VAL A 251 -3.69 -21.36 0.05
C VAL A 251 -4.56 -20.12 -0.10
N LEU A 252 -5.46 -19.90 0.85
CA LEU A 252 -6.22 -18.67 1.02
C LEU A 252 -6.00 -18.10 2.43
N GLY A 253 -5.48 -16.88 2.50
CA GLY A 253 -5.45 -16.09 3.74
C GLY A 253 -6.79 -15.40 3.98
N LEU A 254 -7.41 -15.63 5.13
CA LEU A 254 -8.57 -14.91 5.64
C LEU A 254 -8.12 -13.96 6.76
N VAL A 255 -7.97 -12.68 6.46
CA VAL A 255 -7.25 -11.74 7.32
C VAL A 255 -8.22 -10.73 7.89
N GLY A 256 -8.13 -10.45 9.19
CA GLY A 256 -8.99 -9.44 9.80
C GLY A 256 -8.58 -9.11 11.22
N ALA A 257 -8.88 -7.89 11.65
CA ALA A 257 -8.63 -7.47 13.04
C ALA A 257 -9.41 -8.35 14.03
N PRO A 258 -8.99 -8.40 15.31
CA PRO A 258 -9.77 -9.06 16.36
C PRO A 258 -11.22 -8.60 16.35
N GLY A 259 -12.16 -9.55 16.48
CA GLY A 259 -13.59 -9.25 16.52
C GLY A 259 -14.28 -9.09 15.16
N THR A 260 -13.58 -9.20 14.02
CA THR A 260 -14.20 -9.07 12.68
C THR A 260 -14.93 -10.34 12.19
N GLY A 261 -14.94 -11.42 12.96
CA GLY A 261 -15.73 -12.64 12.64
C GLY A 261 -15.01 -13.70 11.79
N ARG A 262 -13.67 -13.71 11.75
CA ARG A 262 -12.85 -14.73 11.08
C ARG A 262 -13.27 -16.18 11.41
N THR A 263 -13.23 -16.52 12.70
CA THR A 263 -13.65 -17.85 13.23
C THR A 263 -15.08 -18.21 12.85
N THR A 264 -15.98 -17.22 12.77
CA THR A 264 -17.38 -17.40 12.36
C THR A 264 -17.48 -17.71 10.87
N ALA A 265 -16.76 -16.99 10.02
CA ALA A 265 -16.71 -17.24 8.58
C ALA A 265 -16.12 -18.64 8.28
N LEU A 266 -15.10 -19.07 9.02
CA LEU A 266 -14.55 -20.42 8.91
C LEU A 266 -15.55 -21.50 9.36
N ALA A 267 -16.29 -21.25 10.45
CA ALA A 267 -17.31 -22.17 10.91
C ALA A 267 -18.42 -22.35 9.87
N ALA A 268 -18.87 -21.25 9.24
CA ALA A 268 -19.86 -21.27 8.17
C ALA A 268 -19.35 -22.04 6.93
N LEU A 269 -18.07 -21.84 6.55
CA LEU A 269 -17.43 -22.64 5.48
C LEU A 269 -17.42 -24.14 5.79
N CYS A 270 -17.04 -24.52 7.02
CA CYS A 270 -17.03 -25.92 7.44
C CYS A 270 -18.45 -26.52 7.40
N ALA A 271 -19.44 -25.79 7.94
CA ALA A 271 -20.84 -26.24 7.96
C ALA A 271 -21.41 -26.42 6.55
N ARG A 272 -21.13 -25.49 5.62
CA ARG A 272 -21.56 -25.58 4.22
C ARG A 272 -20.94 -26.77 3.50
N ARG A 273 -19.65 -27.04 3.74
CA ARG A 273 -18.96 -28.19 3.15
C ARG A 273 -19.42 -29.53 3.74
N ALA A 274 -19.84 -29.55 5.00
CA ALA A 274 -20.37 -30.76 5.63
C ALA A 274 -21.82 -31.07 5.21
N ARG A 275 -22.66 -30.04 5.03
CA ARG A 275 -24.11 -30.17 4.76
C ARG A 275 -24.54 -29.95 3.31
N GLY A 276 -23.62 -29.56 2.43
CA GLY A 276 -23.92 -29.32 1.02
C GLY A 276 -24.41 -30.57 0.30
N VAL A 277 -24.96 -30.38 -0.91
CA VAL A 277 -25.43 -31.48 -1.79
C VAL A 277 -24.34 -32.54 -2.03
N ALA A 278 -23.08 -32.12 -2.01
CA ALA A 278 -21.92 -32.98 -2.10
C ALA A 278 -20.98 -32.71 -0.91
N PRO A 279 -21.14 -33.42 0.23
CA PRO A 279 -20.27 -33.25 1.40
C PRO A 279 -18.80 -33.49 1.04
N ALA A 280 -17.91 -32.63 1.54
CA ALA A 280 -16.50 -32.65 1.18
C ALA A 280 -15.59 -32.69 2.43
N PRO A 281 -14.54 -33.54 2.44
CA PRO A 281 -13.64 -33.67 3.59
C PRO A 281 -13.04 -32.33 4.02
N THR A 282 -13.16 -32.03 5.32
CA THR A 282 -12.70 -30.77 5.90
C THR A 282 -12.12 -31.00 7.29
N VAL A 283 -10.84 -30.69 7.51
CA VAL A 283 -10.18 -30.78 8.81
C VAL A 283 -10.02 -29.39 9.40
N ARG A 284 -10.58 -29.17 10.59
CA ARG A 284 -10.43 -27.90 11.30
C ARG A 284 -9.36 -28.04 12.39
N LEU A 285 -8.39 -27.13 12.37
CA LEU A 285 -7.29 -27.01 13.31
C LEU A 285 -7.24 -25.59 13.86
N ARG A 286 -6.72 -25.44 15.07
CA ARG A 286 -6.28 -24.16 15.63
C ARG A 286 -4.76 -24.08 15.61
N GLY A 287 -4.19 -22.87 15.65
CA GLY A 287 -2.74 -22.72 15.83
C GLY A 287 -2.22 -23.43 17.09
N ALA A 288 -3.04 -23.46 18.13
CA ALA A 288 -2.82 -24.21 19.37
C ALA A 288 -2.69 -25.74 19.21
N ASP A 289 -3.19 -26.33 18.12
CA ASP A 289 -3.11 -27.77 17.86
C ASP A 289 -1.75 -28.18 17.23
N LEU A 290 -0.97 -27.19 16.81
CA LEU A 290 0.37 -27.36 16.26
C LEU A 290 1.39 -27.63 17.38
N ARG A 291 2.43 -28.41 17.06
CA ARG A 291 3.51 -28.78 17.98
C ARG A 291 4.84 -28.22 17.50
N ALA A 292 5.74 -27.94 18.44
CA ALA A 292 7.07 -27.40 18.16
C ALA A 292 7.89 -28.22 17.14
N GLY A 293 7.68 -29.54 17.11
CA GLY A 293 8.35 -30.48 16.22
C GLY A 293 7.69 -30.70 14.86
N ASP A 294 6.54 -30.07 14.58
CA ASP A 294 5.87 -30.24 13.29
C ASP A 294 6.74 -29.67 12.16
N ARG A 295 6.94 -30.45 11.10
CA ARG A 295 7.67 -30.00 9.90
C ARG A 295 6.74 -29.34 8.89
N SER A 296 5.48 -29.77 8.85
CA SER A 296 4.44 -29.22 7.99
C SER A 296 3.08 -29.28 8.69
N LEU A 297 2.03 -28.86 7.98
CA LEU A 297 0.65 -29.03 8.42
C LEU A 297 0.20 -30.51 8.45
N ALA A 298 0.84 -31.39 7.67
CA ALA A 298 0.46 -32.80 7.54
C ALA A 298 0.49 -33.53 8.88
N GLU A 299 1.50 -33.29 9.72
CA GLU A 299 1.61 -33.92 11.03
C GLU A 299 0.45 -33.55 11.97
N ALA A 300 -0.05 -32.31 11.90
CA ALA A 300 -1.22 -31.88 12.66
C ALA A 300 -2.51 -32.50 12.16
N VAL A 301 -2.69 -32.58 10.82
CA VAL A 301 -3.82 -33.28 10.19
C VAL A 301 -3.81 -34.76 10.57
N GLY A 302 -2.65 -35.42 10.55
CA GLY A 302 -2.52 -36.84 10.89
C GLY A 302 -2.92 -37.12 12.33
N ARG A 303 -2.53 -36.24 13.28
CA ARG A 303 -2.98 -36.34 14.67
C ARG A 303 -4.48 -36.13 14.81
N ALA A 304 -5.08 -35.17 14.09
CA ALA A 304 -6.52 -34.93 14.11
C ALA A 304 -7.30 -36.15 13.58
N LEU A 305 -6.85 -36.74 12.47
CA LEU A 305 -7.42 -37.98 11.93
C LEU A 305 -7.24 -39.16 12.90
N GLN A 306 -6.07 -39.31 13.52
CA GLN A 306 -5.85 -40.36 14.52
C GLN A 306 -6.77 -40.21 15.74
N GLN A 307 -7.03 -38.97 16.18
CA GLN A 307 -7.96 -38.72 17.27
C GLN A 307 -9.41 -39.02 16.86
N ALA A 308 -9.81 -38.61 15.64
CA ALA A 308 -11.10 -38.96 15.06
C ALA A 308 -11.30 -40.48 14.99
N SER A 309 -10.29 -41.19 14.53
CA SER A 309 -10.22 -42.65 14.43
C SER A 309 -10.50 -43.35 15.76
N ARG A 310 -10.01 -42.79 16.89
CA ARG A 310 -10.32 -43.32 18.24
C ARG A 310 -11.78 -43.10 18.63
N ILE A 311 -12.35 -41.94 18.28
CA ILE A 311 -13.76 -41.61 18.59
C ILE A 311 -14.71 -42.53 17.81
N VAL A 312 -14.43 -42.72 16.51
CA VAL A 312 -15.22 -43.59 15.63
C VAL A 312 -15.10 -45.07 16.03
N ALA A 313 -13.88 -45.53 16.37
CA ALA A 313 -13.69 -46.89 16.89
C ALA A 313 -14.45 -47.13 18.21
N ALA A 314 -14.45 -46.16 19.13
CA ALA A 314 -15.25 -46.22 20.36
C ALA A 314 -16.77 -46.28 20.10
N SER A 315 -17.21 -45.83 18.92
CA SER A 315 -18.62 -45.87 18.49
C SER A 315 -19.01 -47.20 17.80
N GLY A 316 -18.10 -48.17 17.71
CA GLY A 316 -18.36 -49.51 17.18
C GLY A 316 -18.00 -49.74 15.71
N ALA A 317 -17.24 -48.85 15.08
CA ALA A 317 -16.75 -49.05 13.72
C ALA A 317 -15.74 -50.22 13.62
N LEU A 318 -15.80 -50.99 12.54
CA LEU A 318 -14.90 -52.12 12.25
C LEU A 318 -13.74 -51.68 11.32
N GLY A 319 -12.56 -52.26 11.52
CA GLY A 319 -11.35 -52.00 10.73
C GLY A 319 -10.30 -51.11 11.40
N ASP A 320 -9.06 -51.20 10.94
CA ASP A 320 -7.95 -50.37 11.44
C ASP A 320 -8.05 -48.93 10.92
N THR A 321 -8.51 -48.04 11.78
CA THR A 321 -8.68 -46.62 11.48
C THR A 321 -7.36 -45.83 11.47
N THR A 322 -6.22 -46.44 11.81
CA THR A 322 -4.89 -45.79 11.74
C THR A 322 -4.34 -45.66 10.31
N THR A 323 -4.93 -46.39 9.36
CA THR A 323 -4.65 -46.31 7.93
C THR A 323 -5.06 -45.00 7.26
N ALA A 324 -5.84 -44.15 7.96
CA ALA A 324 -6.27 -42.84 7.51
C ALA A 324 -5.16 -41.78 7.64
N THR A 325 -4.07 -41.95 6.90
CA THR A 325 -3.01 -40.93 6.80
C THR A 325 -3.53 -39.69 6.06
N PRO A 326 -2.94 -38.50 6.31
CA PRO A 326 -3.30 -37.27 5.60
C PRO A 326 -3.22 -37.41 4.08
N GLU A 327 -2.17 -38.08 3.58
CA GLU A 327 -1.91 -38.27 2.15
C GLU A 327 -2.96 -39.15 1.51
N ARG A 328 -3.35 -40.24 2.19
CA ARG A 328 -4.39 -41.15 1.73
C ARG A 328 -5.77 -40.48 1.74
N ALA A 329 -6.06 -39.69 2.78
CA ALA A 329 -7.29 -38.92 2.86
C ALA A 329 -7.39 -37.89 1.72
N ALA A 330 -6.30 -37.17 1.45
CA ALA A 330 -6.24 -36.20 0.37
C ALA A 330 -6.37 -36.84 -1.02
N ALA A 331 -5.69 -37.97 -1.26
CA ALA A 331 -5.78 -38.71 -2.53
C ALA A 331 -7.23 -39.17 -2.83
N LEU A 332 -7.88 -39.84 -1.87
CA LEU A 332 -9.27 -40.30 -2.01
C LEU A 332 -10.27 -39.15 -2.18
N ALA A 333 -10.03 -38.03 -1.48
CA ALA A 333 -10.83 -36.82 -1.61
C ALA A 333 -10.68 -36.19 -3.02
N HIS A 334 -9.45 -36.16 -3.55
CA HIS A 334 -9.14 -35.65 -4.89
C HIS A 334 -9.75 -36.53 -6.00
N GLU A 335 -9.61 -37.85 -5.91
CA GLU A 335 -10.21 -38.81 -6.85
C GLU A 335 -11.74 -38.68 -6.93
N ALA A 336 -12.38 -38.31 -5.81
CA ALA A 336 -13.81 -38.04 -5.75
C ALA A 336 -14.22 -36.64 -6.29
N GLY A 337 -13.28 -35.82 -6.73
CA GLY A 337 -13.51 -34.42 -7.15
C GLY A 337 -13.88 -33.49 -5.99
N ARG A 338 -13.49 -33.85 -4.76
CA ARG A 338 -13.84 -33.14 -3.51
C ARG A 338 -12.59 -32.95 -2.66
N PRO A 339 -11.63 -32.09 -3.08
CA PRO A 339 -10.32 -31.99 -2.45
C PRO A 339 -10.41 -31.71 -0.94
N LEU A 340 -9.47 -32.29 -0.20
CA LEU A 340 -9.36 -32.11 1.25
C LEU A 340 -9.09 -30.65 1.57
N LEU A 341 -9.94 -30.06 2.40
CA LEU A 341 -9.74 -28.70 2.91
C LEU A 341 -9.23 -28.75 4.34
N VAL A 342 -8.11 -28.09 4.62
CA VAL A 342 -7.64 -27.81 5.97
C VAL A 342 -7.96 -26.37 6.32
N VAL A 343 -8.58 -26.17 7.48
CA VAL A 343 -8.91 -24.85 8.03
C VAL A 343 -8.04 -24.63 9.26
N LEU A 344 -7.16 -23.62 9.22
CA LEU A 344 -6.27 -23.27 10.33
C LEU A 344 -6.67 -21.92 10.93
N ASP A 345 -7.28 -21.95 12.11
CA ASP A 345 -7.80 -20.80 12.84
C ASP A 345 -6.78 -20.30 13.88
N GLY A 346 -6.34 -19.06 13.75
CA GLY A 346 -5.36 -18.43 14.66
C GLY A 346 -3.99 -19.13 14.67
N PRO A 347 -3.29 -19.28 13.52
CA PRO A 347 -1.94 -19.85 13.48
C PRO A 347 -0.94 -19.11 14.38
N GLU A 348 -1.18 -17.84 14.71
CA GLU A 348 -0.41 -17.07 15.68
C GLU A 348 -0.36 -17.68 17.10
N GLU A 349 -1.29 -18.58 17.44
CA GLU A 349 -1.29 -19.35 18.70
C GLU A 349 -0.28 -20.52 18.69
N MET A 350 0.50 -20.71 17.62
CA MET A 350 1.47 -21.79 17.49
C MET A 350 2.62 -21.68 18.51
N PRO A 351 3.27 -22.80 18.88
CA PRO A 351 4.40 -22.77 19.80
C PRO A 351 5.57 -21.89 19.31
N PRO A 352 6.27 -21.14 20.19
CA PRO A 352 7.35 -20.23 19.80
C PRO A 352 8.48 -20.87 18.98
N HIS A 353 8.86 -22.11 19.31
CA HIS A 353 9.87 -22.85 18.56
C HIS A 353 9.46 -23.14 17.11
N LEU A 354 8.16 -23.31 16.84
CA LEU A 354 7.64 -23.46 15.47
C LEU A 354 7.64 -22.11 14.76
N ALA A 355 7.21 -21.04 15.44
CA ALA A 355 7.23 -19.68 14.90
C ALA A 355 8.64 -19.21 14.50
N HIS A 356 9.69 -19.68 15.18
CA HIS A 356 11.08 -19.40 14.80
C HIS A 356 11.48 -20.06 13.46
N ARG A 357 10.91 -21.23 13.14
CA ARG A 357 11.14 -21.98 11.89
C ARG A 357 9.99 -21.81 10.88
N LEU A 358 9.27 -20.69 10.95
CA LEU A 358 8.07 -20.47 10.15
C LEU A 358 8.32 -20.59 8.64
N ALA A 359 9.47 -20.11 8.14
CA ALA A 359 9.81 -20.20 6.71
C ALA A 359 9.91 -21.64 6.21
N ASP A 360 10.63 -22.50 6.96
CA ASP A 360 10.78 -23.92 6.62
C ASP A 360 9.43 -24.64 6.71
N TRP A 361 8.66 -24.36 7.78
CA TRP A 361 7.33 -24.96 7.98
C TRP A 361 6.34 -24.54 6.90
N THR A 362 6.33 -23.27 6.49
CA THR A 362 5.48 -22.77 5.40
C THR A 362 5.85 -23.41 4.06
N THR A 363 7.14 -23.54 3.76
CA THR A 363 7.63 -24.19 2.53
C THR A 363 7.20 -25.65 2.47
N ALA A 364 7.44 -26.42 3.54
CA ALA A 364 7.05 -27.82 3.60
C ALA A 364 5.52 -28.01 3.56
N THR A 365 4.77 -27.10 4.16
CA THR A 365 3.30 -27.09 4.09
C THR A 365 2.81 -26.83 2.66
N GLU A 366 3.39 -25.85 1.95
CA GLU A 366 3.05 -25.58 0.56
C GLU A 366 3.35 -26.78 -0.34
N GLU A 367 4.50 -27.43 -0.16
CA GLU A 367 4.90 -28.62 -0.92
C GLU A 367 3.95 -29.80 -0.70
N TRP A 368 3.55 -30.06 0.56
CA TRP A 368 2.58 -31.09 0.88
C TRP A 368 1.20 -30.80 0.27
N LEU A 369 0.70 -29.57 0.38
CA LEU A 369 -0.60 -29.18 -0.20
C LEU A 369 -0.62 -29.41 -1.72
N ARG A 370 0.45 -29.03 -2.42
CA ARG A 370 0.57 -29.23 -3.88
C ARG A 370 0.70 -30.70 -4.26
N ALA A 371 1.54 -31.46 -3.56
CA ALA A 371 1.78 -32.87 -3.85
C ALA A 371 0.52 -33.74 -3.70
N HIS A 372 -0.40 -33.35 -2.81
CA HIS A 372 -1.60 -34.11 -2.47
C HIS A 372 -2.92 -33.43 -2.88
N HIS A 373 -2.85 -32.36 -3.68
CA HIS A 373 -4.03 -31.59 -4.15
C HIS A 373 -4.99 -31.19 -3.01
N ALA A 374 -4.42 -30.77 -1.88
CA ALA A 374 -5.17 -30.28 -0.72
C ALA A 374 -5.16 -28.76 -0.67
N HIS A 375 -6.20 -28.18 -0.06
CA HIS A 375 -6.36 -26.73 0.10
C HIS A 375 -6.24 -26.32 1.57
N LEU A 376 -5.70 -25.14 1.83
CA LEU A 376 -5.57 -24.52 3.14
C LEU A 376 -6.29 -23.16 3.16
N VAL A 377 -7.25 -23.00 4.06
CA VAL A 377 -7.72 -21.66 4.47
C VAL A 377 -7.15 -21.36 5.84
N THR A 378 -6.34 -20.32 5.94
CA THR A 378 -5.80 -19.87 7.22
C THR A 378 -6.39 -18.53 7.62
N ALA A 379 -7.01 -18.49 8.79
CA ALA A 379 -7.56 -17.27 9.35
C ALA A 379 -6.65 -16.72 10.43
N CYS A 380 -6.13 -15.52 10.23
CA CYS A 380 -5.11 -14.95 11.11
C CYS A 380 -5.19 -13.43 11.19
N ARG A 381 -4.43 -12.86 12.13
CA ARG A 381 -4.34 -11.41 12.31
C ARG A 381 -3.55 -10.77 11.15
N PRO A 382 -3.82 -9.49 10.79
CA PRO A 382 -3.08 -8.81 9.73
C PRO A 382 -1.57 -8.84 9.96
N GLU A 383 -1.15 -8.70 11.21
CA GLU A 383 0.27 -8.68 11.60
C GLU A 383 0.96 -10.03 11.41
N HIS A 384 0.22 -11.13 11.59
CA HIS A 384 0.74 -12.47 11.29
C HIS A 384 0.81 -12.70 9.78
N TRP A 385 -0.24 -12.33 9.04
CA TRP A 385 -0.31 -12.53 7.59
C TRP A 385 0.74 -11.73 6.81
N GLU A 386 1.06 -10.51 7.26
CA GLU A 386 2.11 -9.69 6.64
C GLU A 386 3.44 -10.45 6.53
N ARG A 387 3.77 -11.24 7.56
CA ARG A 387 4.97 -12.09 7.58
C ARG A 387 4.73 -13.44 6.90
N ALA A 388 3.68 -14.16 7.30
CA ALA A 388 3.43 -15.53 6.83
C ALA A 388 3.06 -15.58 5.34
N GLY A 389 2.24 -14.64 4.87
CA GLY A 389 1.82 -14.53 3.47
C GLY A 389 2.98 -14.27 2.51
N ALA A 390 4.00 -13.52 2.95
CA ALA A 390 5.20 -13.21 2.16
C ALA A 390 6.15 -14.42 1.99
N LEU A 391 5.98 -15.49 2.78
CA LEU A 391 6.80 -16.70 2.70
C LEU A 391 6.34 -17.68 1.63
N TYR A 392 5.10 -17.55 1.14
CA TYR A 392 4.55 -18.41 0.08
C TYR A 392 5.10 -18.06 -1.30
N ARG A 393 5.30 -19.07 -2.16
CA ARG A 393 5.78 -18.84 -3.53
C ARG A 393 4.74 -18.08 -4.38
N PRO A 394 5.16 -17.30 -5.39
CA PRO A 394 4.23 -16.70 -6.35
C PRO A 394 3.29 -17.74 -6.96
N GLY A 395 1.99 -17.47 -6.94
CA GLY A 395 0.95 -18.39 -7.43
C GLY A 395 0.42 -19.42 -6.42
N ALA A 396 1.04 -19.53 -5.22
CA ALA A 396 0.49 -20.38 -4.16
C ALA A 396 -0.76 -19.78 -3.48
N LEU A 397 -0.81 -18.44 -3.43
CA LEU A 397 -1.90 -17.69 -2.81
C LEU A 397 -3.05 -17.47 -3.80
N HIS A 398 -4.27 -17.79 -3.37
CA HIS A 398 -5.49 -17.36 -4.03
C HIS A 398 -5.55 -15.84 -4.04
N ARG A 399 -5.80 -15.26 -5.21
CA ARG A 399 -6.01 -13.83 -5.35
C ARG A 399 -7.52 -13.59 -5.43
N PRO A 400 -8.12 -13.01 -4.38
CA PRO A 400 -9.50 -12.56 -4.46
C PRO A 400 -9.67 -11.56 -5.60
N THR A 401 -10.88 -11.43 -6.11
CA THR A 401 -11.19 -10.42 -7.13
C THR A 401 -10.83 -9.03 -6.60
N PRO A 402 -10.05 -8.22 -7.34
CA PRO A 402 -9.61 -6.93 -6.81
C PRO A 402 -10.81 -6.04 -6.48
N GLY A 403 -10.82 -5.53 -5.24
CA GLY A 403 -11.50 -4.28 -4.94
C GLY A 403 -10.73 -3.11 -5.55
N PRO A 404 -11.28 -1.88 -5.55
CA PRO A 404 -10.69 -0.70 -6.20
C PRO A 404 -9.31 -0.23 -5.66
N ARG A 405 -8.62 -1.02 -4.82
CA ARG A 405 -7.33 -0.66 -4.19
C ARG A 405 -6.19 -1.67 -4.37
N ASP A 406 -6.41 -2.83 -5.00
CA ASP A 406 -5.40 -3.90 -5.02
C ASP A 406 -4.82 -4.12 -6.42
N GLY A 407 -3.77 -3.37 -6.77
CA GLY A 407 -3.07 -3.53 -8.05
C GLY A 407 -1.63 -3.00 -8.12
N ALA A 408 -1.09 -2.43 -7.04
CA ALA A 408 0.28 -1.89 -7.07
C ALA A 408 1.34 -2.99 -6.81
N PRO A 409 2.42 -3.07 -7.61
CA PRO A 409 3.57 -3.91 -7.29
C PRO A 409 4.19 -3.47 -5.96
N GLY A 410 4.27 -4.39 -4.99
CA GLY A 410 4.72 -4.09 -3.61
C GLY A 410 3.60 -4.02 -2.56
N GLY A 411 2.34 -4.28 -2.93
CA GLY A 411 1.21 -4.39 -1.99
C GLY A 411 1.31 -5.58 -1.02
N PRO A 412 0.46 -5.62 0.03
CA PRO A 412 0.44 -6.71 1.00
C PRO A 412 0.15 -8.07 0.33
N PRO A 413 0.58 -9.19 0.93
CA PRO A 413 0.31 -10.52 0.38
C PRO A 413 -1.19 -10.76 0.18
N ALA A 414 -1.57 -11.32 -0.97
CA ALA A 414 -2.97 -11.52 -1.36
C ALA A 414 -3.76 -12.28 -0.27
N ALA A 415 -4.89 -11.71 0.15
CA ALA A 415 -5.78 -12.27 1.15
C ALA A 415 -7.20 -11.72 1.02
N LEU A 416 -8.18 -12.48 1.51
CA LEU A 416 -9.54 -12.01 1.73
C LEU A 416 -9.58 -11.25 3.06
N VAL A 417 -9.78 -9.94 3.00
CA VAL A 417 -9.74 -9.06 4.18
C VAL A 417 -11.15 -8.86 4.76
N LEU A 418 -11.32 -9.18 6.04
CA LEU A 418 -12.55 -8.97 6.80
C LEU A 418 -12.47 -7.70 7.65
N GLY A 419 -13.35 -6.75 7.34
CA GLY A 419 -13.64 -5.58 8.16
C GLY A 419 -15.00 -5.63 8.84
N SER A 420 -15.52 -4.46 9.21
CA SER A 420 -16.90 -4.26 9.63
C SER A 420 -17.88 -4.75 8.57
N TYR A 421 -19.10 -5.08 8.99
CA TYR A 421 -20.17 -5.44 8.05
C TYR A 421 -20.52 -4.27 7.12
N SER A 422 -20.94 -4.59 5.90
CA SER A 422 -21.68 -3.66 5.05
C SER A 422 -23.00 -3.24 5.73
N ALA A 423 -23.63 -2.16 5.25
CA ALA A 423 -24.89 -1.68 5.83
C ALA A 423 -25.99 -2.76 5.81
N ALA A 424 -26.11 -3.51 4.70
CA ALA A 424 -27.10 -4.57 4.54
C ALA A 424 -26.82 -5.77 5.45
N GLU A 425 -25.55 -6.20 5.54
CA GLU A 425 -25.15 -7.29 6.45
C GLU A 425 -25.38 -6.91 7.92
N ALA A 426 -25.00 -5.68 8.30
CA ALA A 426 -25.20 -5.18 9.66
C ALA A 426 -26.68 -5.09 10.03
N GLN A 427 -27.54 -4.68 9.08
CA GLN A 427 -28.99 -4.68 9.27
C GLN A 427 -29.51 -6.11 9.53
N ALA A 428 -29.17 -7.08 8.69
CA ALA A 428 -29.61 -8.47 8.85
C ALA A 428 -29.15 -9.07 10.19
N VAL A 429 -27.90 -8.80 10.61
CA VAL A 429 -27.37 -9.24 11.90
C VAL A 429 -28.12 -8.59 13.07
N ARG A 430 -28.40 -7.29 12.99
CA ARG A 430 -29.16 -6.55 14.02
C ARG A 430 -30.58 -7.10 14.17
N GLU A 431 -31.28 -7.32 13.06
CA GLU A 431 -32.63 -7.92 13.04
C GLU A 431 -32.63 -9.30 13.70
N GLY A 432 -31.66 -10.16 13.36
CA GLY A 432 -31.52 -11.48 13.97
C GLY A 432 -31.26 -11.43 15.48
N TYR A 433 -30.54 -10.41 15.97
CA TYR A 433 -30.27 -10.20 17.39
C TYR A 433 -31.32 -9.36 18.12
N GLY A 434 -32.36 -8.88 17.43
CA GLY A 434 -33.35 -7.97 18.02
C GLY A 434 -32.80 -6.59 18.41
N LEU A 435 -31.73 -6.14 17.75
CA LEU A 435 -31.11 -4.83 17.96
C LEU A 435 -31.59 -3.82 16.92
N ARG A 436 -31.68 -2.54 17.29
CA ARG A 436 -31.96 -1.41 16.39
C ARG A 436 -30.68 -0.63 16.12
N GLU A 437 -30.66 0.12 15.03
CA GLU A 437 -29.53 1.00 14.70
C GLU A 437 -29.20 2.03 15.78
N ALA A 438 -30.25 2.52 16.44
CA ALA A 438 -30.16 3.50 17.50
C ALA A 438 -29.76 2.92 18.88
N ASP A 439 -29.45 1.63 18.99
CA ASP A 439 -29.15 0.98 20.29
C ASP A 439 -27.65 0.98 20.64
N LEU A 440 -26.78 1.50 19.77
CA LEU A 440 -25.33 1.59 19.94
C LEU A 440 -24.73 2.81 19.22
N ALA A 441 -23.47 3.12 19.51
CA ALA A 441 -22.74 4.19 18.84
C ALA A 441 -22.56 3.90 17.34
N GLU A 442 -22.62 4.95 16.51
CA GLU A 442 -22.59 4.82 15.04
C GLU A 442 -21.32 4.13 14.53
N ALA A 443 -20.17 4.42 15.14
CA ALA A 443 -18.88 3.81 14.81
C ALA A 443 -18.87 2.28 14.99
N ASP A 444 -19.68 1.76 15.92
CA ASP A 444 -19.72 0.35 16.29
C ASP A 444 -20.96 -0.38 15.76
N ALA A 445 -21.89 0.35 15.12
CA ALA A 445 -23.16 -0.16 14.59
C ALA A 445 -23.02 -1.31 13.57
N ARG A 446 -21.81 -1.48 13.02
CA ARG A 446 -21.46 -2.51 12.02
C ARG A 446 -20.35 -3.46 12.48
N HIS A 447 -19.87 -3.33 13.73
CA HIS A 447 -18.77 -4.14 14.23
C HIS A 447 -19.29 -5.52 14.71
N PRO A 448 -18.82 -6.65 14.14
CA PRO A 448 -19.41 -7.96 14.40
C PRO A 448 -19.40 -8.38 15.88
N LEU A 449 -18.28 -8.19 16.57
CA LEU A 449 -18.17 -8.55 17.97
C LEU A 449 -19.01 -7.64 18.87
N ALA A 450 -19.02 -6.32 18.63
CA ALA A 450 -19.83 -5.40 19.44
C ALA A 450 -21.32 -5.74 19.34
N LEU A 451 -21.85 -6.00 18.14
CA LEU A 451 -23.23 -6.42 17.93
C LEU A 451 -23.55 -7.72 18.70
N ARG A 452 -22.66 -8.70 18.63
CA ARG A 452 -22.81 -9.98 19.33
C ARG A 452 -22.85 -9.80 20.84
N LEU A 453 -21.88 -9.09 21.41
CA LEU A 453 -21.76 -8.92 22.86
C LEU A 453 -22.88 -8.02 23.41
N LEU A 454 -23.26 -6.97 22.68
CA LEU A 454 -24.39 -6.13 23.06
C LEU A 454 -25.70 -6.92 23.07
N ALA A 455 -25.94 -7.80 22.09
CA ALA A 455 -27.12 -8.67 22.10
C ALA A 455 -27.17 -9.54 23.37
N GLU A 456 -26.04 -10.12 23.78
CA GLU A 456 -25.95 -10.90 25.03
C GLU A 456 -26.23 -10.04 26.27
N VAL A 457 -25.68 -8.82 26.32
CA VAL A 457 -25.92 -7.87 27.41
C VAL A 457 -27.39 -7.44 27.46
N ARG A 458 -27.98 -7.07 26.33
CA ARG A 458 -29.40 -6.66 26.24
C ARG A 458 -30.35 -7.78 26.62
N ALA A 459 -30.06 -9.03 26.24
CA ALA A 459 -30.86 -10.18 26.63
C ALA A 459 -30.83 -10.45 28.15
N ALA A 460 -29.79 -10.02 28.86
CA ALA A 460 -29.66 -10.14 30.31
C ALA A 460 -30.23 -8.94 31.09
N LEU A 461 -30.59 -7.85 30.40
CA LEU A 461 -31.12 -6.61 30.99
C LEU A 461 -32.63 -6.48 30.75
N PRO A 462 -33.34 -5.65 31.53
CA PRO A 462 -34.73 -5.30 31.24
C PRO A 462 -34.90 -4.66 29.85
N PRO A 463 -36.06 -4.84 29.17
CA PRO A 463 -36.24 -4.49 27.76
C PRO A 463 -36.13 -3.00 27.36
N ASP A 464 -35.95 -2.07 28.30
CA ASP A 464 -35.96 -0.61 28.03
C ASP A 464 -34.74 0.13 28.60
N VAL A 465 -33.62 -0.54 28.84
CA VAL A 465 -32.41 0.14 29.33
C VAL A 465 -31.96 1.18 28.29
N PRO A 466 -31.94 2.49 28.62
CA PRO A 466 -31.57 3.52 27.66
C PRO A 466 -30.06 3.52 27.36
N GLY A 467 -29.65 4.14 26.26
CA GLY A 467 -28.25 4.40 25.94
C GLY A 467 -27.80 3.84 24.59
N ARG A 468 -26.76 4.47 24.03
CA ARG A 468 -26.09 4.08 22.78
C ARG A 468 -24.62 3.75 23.04
N PRO A 469 -24.34 2.64 23.73
CA PRO A 469 -22.99 2.37 24.19
C PRO A 469 -22.02 2.20 23.02
N GLY A 470 -20.80 2.70 23.20
CA GLY A 470 -19.67 2.41 22.34
C GLY A 470 -19.02 1.07 22.66
N ARG A 471 -18.04 0.64 21.85
CA ARG A 471 -17.35 -0.66 21.98
C ARG A 471 -16.84 -0.98 23.38
N GLU A 472 -16.28 0.02 24.05
CA GLU A 472 -15.63 -0.13 25.36
C GLU A 472 -16.65 -0.29 26.49
N GLU A 473 -17.76 0.45 26.42
CA GLU A 473 -18.88 0.32 27.35
C GLU A 473 -19.56 -1.06 27.19
N ILE A 474 -19.66 -1.55 25.94
CA ILE A 474 -20.14 -2.90 25.64
C ILE A 474 -19.20 -3.95 26.26
N PHE A 475 -17.87 -3.78 26.14
CA PHE A 475 -16.89 -4.70 26.73
C PHE A 475 -16.96 -4.72 28.25
N THR A 476 -17.05 -3.56 28.91
CA THR A 476 -17.24 -3.47 30.36
C THR A 476 -18.53 -4.19 30.79
N ALA A 477 -19.66 -3.86 30.16
CA ALA A 477 -20.96 -4.45 30.51
C ALA A 477 -20.98 -5.97 30.27
N TYR A 478 -20.36 -6.44 29.19
CA TYR A 478 -20.23 -7.87 28.91
C TYR A 478 -19.34 -8.58 29.94
N LEU A 479 -18.19 -7.99 30.31
CA LEU A 479 -17.30 -8.56 31.32
C LEU A 479 -18.01 -8.68 32.67
N ASP A 480 -18.74 -7.65 33.10
CA ASP A 480 -19.53 -7.66 34.31
C ASP A 480 -20.62 -8.73 34.29
N LEU A 481 -21.31 -8.88 33.16
CA LEU A 481 -22.30 -9.94 32.95
C LEU A 481 -21.66 -11.34 33.08
N MET A 482 -20.50 -11.55 32.47
CA MET A 482 -19.79 -12.83 32.55
C MET A 482 -19.33 -13.14 33.97
N CYS A 483 -18.75 -12.18 34.68
CA CYS A 483 -18.37 -12.33 36.09
C CYS A 483 -19.59 -12.65 36.97
N LEU A 484 -20.74 -12.04 36.71
CA LEU A 484 -21.99 -12.34 37.41
C LEU A 484 -22.50 -13.76 37.11
N ARG A 485 -22.50 -14.19 35.84
CA ARG A 485 -22.90 -15.55 35.44
C ARG A 485 -22.01 -16.63 36.04
N ILE A 486 -20.70 -16.40 36.04
CA ILE A 486 -19.72 -17.29 36.68
C ILE A 486 -19.99 -17.38 38.19
N ALA A 487 -20.20 -16.24 38.86
CA ALA A 487 -20.54 -16.22 40.29
C ALA A 487 -21.85 -16.96 40.60
N VAL A 488 -22.88 -16.80 39.77
CA VAL A 488 -24.15 -17.54 39.91
C VAL A 488 -23.92 -19.05 39.76
N ARG A 489 -23.10 -19.48 38.80
CA ARG A 489 -22.80 -20.89 38.58
C ARG A 489 -21.99 -21.51 39.72
N ILE A 490 -21.00 -20.79 40.25
CA ILE A 490 -20.25 -21.21 41.45
C ILE A 490 -21.20 -21.31 42.65
N ALA A 491 -22.07 -20.33 42.84
CA ALA A 491 -23.06 -20.32 43.92
C ALA A 491 -24.06 -21.49 43.82
N ALA A 492 -24.46 -21.88 42.61
CA ALA A 492 -25.37 -23.02 42.38
C ALA A 492 -24.77 -24.37 42.82
N GLY A 493 -23.43 -24.49 42.84
CA GLY A 493 -22.73 -25.67 43.35
C GLY A 493 -22.59 -25.70 44.88
N SER A 494 -22.92 -24.62 45.58
CA SER A 494 -22.81 -24.50 47.04
C SER A 494 -24.14 -24.84 47.74
N ARG A 495 -24.08 -25.57 48.86
CA ARG A 495 -25.26 -25.84 49.70
C ARG A 495 -25.02 -25.37 51.14
N PRO A 496 -25.91 -24.55 51.74
CA PRO A 496 -27.13 -23.96 51.16
C PRO A 496 -26.85 -22.86 50.12
N LEU A 497 -27.85 -22.53 49.29
CA LEU A 497 -27.77 -21.48 48.27
C LEU A 497 -27.52 -20.11 48.94
N PRO A 498 -26.47 -19.37 48.54
CA PRO A 498 -26.14 -18.09 49.15
C PRO A 498 -27.15 -16.99 48.76
N PRO A 499 -27.40 -15.99 49.63
CA PRO A 499 -28.27 -14.86 49.32
C PRO A 499 -27.69 -13.98 48.20
N GLY A 500 -28.54 -13.21 47.51
CA GLY A 500 -28.13 -12.40 46.35
C GLY A 500 -26.99 -11.41 46.63
N THR A 501 -26.88 -10.87 47.84
CA THR A 501 -25.76 -10.01 48.25
C THR A 501 -24.42 -10.75 48.29
N ALA A 502 -24.42 -12.04 48.67
CA ALA A 502 -23.23 -12.88 48.65
C ALA A 502 -22.82 -13.25 47.21
N VAL A 503 -23.79 -13.44 46.31
CA VAL A 503 -23.52 -13.62 44.87
C VAL A 503 -22.87 -12.37 44.27
N ARG A 504 -23.32 -11.16 44.63
CA ARG A 504 -22.68 -9.91 44.18
C ARG A 504 -21.23 -9.78 44.69
N ARG A 505 -20.97 -10.12 45.96
CA ARG A 505 -19.61 -10.15 46.50
C ARG A 505 -18.74 -11.19 45.81
N LEU A 506 -19.31 -12.35 45.45
CA LEU A 506 -18.62 -13.36 44.67
C LEU A 506 -18.30 -12.86 43.26
N ALA A 507 -19.24 -12.18 42.58
CA ALA A 507 -18.99 -11.56 41.28
C ALA A 507 -17.83 -10.56 41.34
N ALA A 508 -17.77 -9.70 42.36
CA ALA A 508 -16.64 -8.78 42.55
C ALA A 508 -15.29 -9.53 42.75
N ARG A 509 -15.29 -10.67 43.46
CA ARG A 509 -14.10 -11.53 43.58
C ARG A 509 -13.71 -12.17 42.24
N VAL A 510 -14.68 -12.65 41.47
CA VAL A 510 -14.45 -13.20 40.12
C VAL A 510 -13.86 -12.11 39.23
N THR A 511 -14.39 -10.89 39.24
CA THR A 511 -13.82 -9.75 38.52
C THR A 511 -12.35 -9.53 38.91
N GLY A 512 -12.02 -9.52 40.20
CA GLY A 512 -10.63 -9.42 40.67
C GLY A 512 -9.71 -10.51 40.09
N GLN A 513 -10.15 -11.77 40.12
CA GLN A 513 -9.38 -12.90 39.55
C GLN A 513 -9.24 -12.80 38.02
N VAL A 514 -10.27 -12.31 37.32
CA VAL A 514 -10.23 -12.11 35.87
C VAL A 514 -9.25 -11.00 35.48
N HIS A 515 -9.22 -9.90 36.23
CA HIS A 515 -8.22 -8.84 36.01
C HIS A 515 -6.80 -9.33 36.31
N GLU A 516 -6.61 -10.17 37.34
CA GLU A 516 -5.31 -10.79 37.61
C GLU A 516 -4.92 -11.79 36.51
N ALA A 517 -5.86 -12.56 35.98
CA ALA A 517 -5.62 -13.42 34.81
C ALA A 517 -5.19 -12.60 33.59
N ALA A 518 -5.83 -11.46 33.34
CA ALA A 518 -5.44 -10.53 32.27
C ALA A 518 -4.01 -9.99 32.48
N ARG A 519 -3.65 -9.60 33.71
CA ARG A 519 -2.28 -9.16 34.04
C ARG A 519 -1.25 -10.26 33.76
N ARG A 520 -1.50 -11.51 34.21
CA ARG A 520 -0.59 -12.63 33.98
C ARG A 520 -0.45 -13.02 32.50
N CYS A 521 -1.49 -12.79 31.69
CA CYS A 521 -1.43 -13.00 30.23
C CYS A 521 -0.48 -12.04 29.50
N LEU A 522 -0.10 -10.90 30.10
CA LEU A 522 0.90 -9.98 29.53
C LEU A 522 2.35 -10.50 29.69
N GLY A 523 2.55 -11.51 30.53
CA GLY A 523 3.84 -12.15 30.73
C GLY A 523 4.35 -12.93 29.51
N PRO A 524 5.45 -13.70 29.68
CA PRO A 524 6.12 -14.40 28.58
C PRO A 524 5.27 -15.47 27.87
N GLY A 525 4.08 -15.80 28.39
CA GLY A 525 3.10 -16.70 27.77
C GLY A 525 2.37 -16.13 26.55
N HIS A 526 2.76 -14.95 26.04
CA HIS A 526 2.25 -14.34 24.81
C HIS A 526 0.72 -14.26 24.72
N GLY A 527 0.03 -13.88 25.80
CA GLY A 527 -1.43 -13.79 25.83
C GLY A 527 -2.15 -15.06 26.29
N VAL A 528 -1.42 -16.12 26.61
CA VAL A 528 -1.93 -17.37 27.20
C VAL A 528 -1.56 -17.44 28.68
N LEU A 529 -2.53 -17.81 29.51
CA LEU A 529 -2.36 -18.16 30.91
C LEU A 529 -1.95 -19.64 30.99
N ASP A 530 -0.79 -19.92 31.56
CA ASP A 530 -0.36 -21.31 31.76
C ASP A 530 -1.31 -22.07 32.72
N ARG A 531 -1.24 -23.40 32.67
CA ARG A 531 -2.16 -24.26 33.44
C ARG A 531 -2.02 -24.07 34.96
N ALA A 532 -0.81 -23.84 35.46
CA ALA A 532 -0.58 -23.67 36.89
C ALA A 532 -1.15 -22.33 37.37
N SER A 533 -0.90 -21.25 36.62
CA SER A 533 -1.49 -19.94 36.87
C SER A 533 -3.02 -19.96 36.77
N PHE A 534 -3.59 -20.70 35.82
CA PHE A 534 -5.04 -20.85 35.71
C PHE A 534 -5.65 -21.57 36.91
N GLU A 535 -5.04 -22.67 37.36
CA GLU A 535 -5.54 -23.43 38.51
C GLU A 535 -5.40 -22.65 39.83
N GLU A 536 -4.37 -21.81 39.95
CA GLU A 536 -4.19 -20.91 41.09
C GLU A 536 -5.31 -19.86 41.17
N LEU A 537 -5.66 -19.23 40.05
CA LEU A 537 -6.70 -18.19 39.99
C LEU A 537 -8.13 -18.77 39.99
N PHE A 538 -8.30 -19.94 39.39
CA PHE A 538 -9.58 -20.63 39.23
C PHE A 538 -9.48 -22.10 39.67
N PRO A 539 -9.57 -22.36 40.98
CA PRO A 539 -9.47 -23.72 41.51
C PRO A 539 -10.54 -24.69 40.98
N TRP A 540 -10.14 -25.93 40.71
CA TRP A 540 -11.06 -27.00 40.26
C TRP A 540 -12.00 -27.50 41.36
N ARG A 541 -11.52 -27.61 42.60
CA ARG A 541 -12.26 -28.23 43.72
C ARG A 541 -13.51 -27.45 44.10
N GLU A 542 -13.44 -26.13 44.03
CA GLU A 542 -14.50 -25.19 44.35
C GLU A 542 -15.40 -24.89 43.14
N GLY A 543 -15.16 -25.54 41.99
CA GLY A 543 -15.96 -25.40 40.77
C GLY A 543 -15.69 -24.13 39.96
N TRP A 544 -14.68 -23.32 40.31
CA TRP A 544 -14.37 -22.06 39.62
C TRP A 544 -13.90 -22.30 38.19
N ALA A 545 -12.94 -23.21 37.99
CA ALA A 545 -12.46 -23.58 36.65
C ALA A 545 -13.61 -24.04 35.74
N SER A 546 -14.45 -24.95 36.23
CA SER A 546 -15.61 -25.46 35.49
C SER A 546 -16.59 -24.33 35.14
N ALA A 547 -16.83 -23.41 36.07
CA ALA A 547 -17.73 -22.29 35.83
C ALA A 547 -17.19 -21.33 34.75
N VAL A 548 -15.92 -20.93 34.84
CA VAL A 548 -15.30 -20.02 33.87
C VAL A 548 -15.25 -20.64 32.47
N LEU A 549 -14.90 -21.92 32.36
CA LEU A 549 -14.84 -22.63 31.07
C LEU A 549 -16.22 -22.87 30.48
N THR A 550 -17.23 -23.16 31.31
CA THR A 550 -18.59 -23.40 30.81
C THR A 550 -19.29 -22.11 30.38
N GLU A 551 -19.08 -21.02 31.11
CA GLU A 551 -19.55 -19.70 30.69
C GLU A 551 -18.75 -19.18 29.48
N GLY A 552 -17.56 -19.74 29.22
CA GLY A 552 -16.80 -19.46 28.01
C GLY A 552 -16.04 -18.13 28.04
N LEU A 553 -15.75 -17.59 29.23
CA LEU A 553 -14.91 -16.40 29.35
C LEU A 553 -13.45 -16.73 29.00
N LEU A 554 -12.95 -17.85 29.53
CA LEU A 554 -11.67 -18.45 29.14
C LEU A 554 -11.92 -19.76 28.40
N VAL A 555 -11.06 -20.07 27.44
CA VAL A 555 -11.07 -21.30 26.64
C VAL A 555 -9.68 -21.93 26.62
N PRO A 556 -9.59 -23.27 26.47
CA PRO A 556 -8.29 -23.92 26.27
C PRO A 556 -7.56 -23.37 25.03
N ALA A 557 -6.26 -23.13 25.16
CA ALA A 557 -5.35 -22.76 24.08
C ALA A 557 -3.97 -23.37 24.33
N GLY A 558 -3.61 -24.36 23.52
CA GLY A 558 -2.35 -25.09 23.61
C GLY A 558 -2.22 -25.79 24.96
N SER A 559 -1.15 -25.50 25.70
CA SER A 559 -0.91 -26.02 27.05
C SER A 559 -1.57 -25.22 28.18
N GLY A 560 -2.32 -24.16 27.85
CA GLY A 560 -2.91 -23.24 28.81
C GLY A 560 -4.32 -22.78 28.43
N TYR A 561 -4.66 -21.56 28.82
CA TYR A 561 -5.97 -20.96 28.67
C TYR A 561 -5.86 -19.51 28.18
N ARG A 562 -6.84 -19.05 27.40
CA ARG A 562 -6.92 -17.66 26.95
C ARG A 562 -8.34 -17.14 27.02
N PHE A 563 -8.51 -15.83 26.96
CA PHE A 563 -9.82 -15.22 26.76
C PHE A 563 -10.43 -15.68 25.43
N ALA A 564 -11.73 -15.99 25.45
CA ALA A 564 -12.43 -16.49 24.28
C ALA A 564 -12.44 -15.48 23.13
N HIS A 565 -12.64 -14.21 23.45
CA HIS A 565 -12.65 -13.10 22.51
C HIS A 565 -11.35 -12.32 22.58
N GLU A 566 -10.59 -12.37 21.49
CA GLU A 566 -9.30 -11.71 21.35
C GLU A 566 -9.34 -10.18 21.59
N GLU A 567 -10.35 -9.49 21.05
CA GLU A 567 -10.44 -8.03 21.19
C GLU A 567 -10.78 -7.61 22.62
N LEU A 568 -11.65 -8.37 23.30
CA LEU A 568 -11.95 -8.20 24.71
C LEU A 568 -10.70 -8.47 25.57
N ALA A 569 -9.91 -9.49 25.20
CA ALA A 569 -8.64 -9.81 25.84
C ALA A 569 -7.66 -8.64 25.75
N ASP A 570 -7.47 -8.11 24.54
CA ASP A 570 -6.56 -6.99 24.27
C ASP A 570 -7.00 -5.74 25.06
N TRP A 571 -8.31 -5.49 25.16
CA TRP A 571 -8.88 -4.39 25.93
C TRP A 571 -8.67 -4.53 27.46
N VAL A 572 -8.97 -5.69 28.05
CA VAL A 572 -8.81 -5.88 29.50
C VAL A 572 -7.33 -5.90 29.91
N GLN A 573 -6.46 -6.48 29.06
CA GLN A 573 -5.02 -6.51 29.29
C GLN A 573 -4.40 -5.12 29.23
N ALA A 574 -4.87 -4.25 28.35
CA ALA A 574 -4.38 -2.88 28.24
C ALA A 574 -4.42 -2.09 29.55
N SER A 575 -5.44 -2.32 30.40
CA SER A 575 -5.58 -1.65 31.71
C SER A 575 -4.48 -2.02 32.72
N HIS A 576 -3.74 -3.10 32.46
CA HIS A 576 -2.68 -3.60 33.34
C HIS A 576 -1.28 -3.48 32.74
N LEU A 577 -1.16 -2.97 31.50
CA LEU A 577 0.11 -2.86 30.81
C LEU A 577 0.90 -1.65 31.31
N ASP A 578 2.14 -1.86 31.73
CA ASP A 578 3.13 -0.77 31.84
C ASP A 578 3.52 -0.32 30.42
N LEU A 579 2.82 0.70 29.93
CA LEU A 579 2.96 1.18 28.56
C LEU A 579 4.38 1.70 28.28
N ASP A 580 4.97 2.45 29.20
CA ASP A 580 6.29 3.06 28.97
C ASP A 580 7.37 1.98 28.99
N GLY A 581 7.34 1.06 29.96
CA GLY A 581 8.24 -0.10 29.96
C GLY A 581 8.08 -1.00 28.73
N ALA A 582 6.84 -1.17 28.23
CA ALA A 582 6.59 -1.91 27.00
C ALA A 582 7.14 -1.20 25.76
N LEU A 583 6.97 0.12 25.64
CA LEU A 583 7.53 0.89 24.53
C LEU A 583 9.06 0.88 24.55
N GLU A 584 9.70 1.02 25.72
CA GLU A 584 11.16 0.91 25.84
C GLU A 584 11.67 -0.45 25.38
N ALA A 585 11.02 -1.55 25.78
CA ALA A 585 11.39 -2.90 25.37
C ALA A 585 11.18 -3.16 23.87
N LEU A 586 10.05 -2.75 23.31
CA LEU A 586 9.70 -2.99 21.90
C LEU A 586 10.52 -2.16 20.92
N LEU A 587 10.89 -0.94 21.32
CA LEU A 587 11.64 0.01 20.50
C LEU A 587 13.16 -0.04 20.81
N SER A 588 13.59 -0.89 21.73
CA SER A 588 14.99 -0.98 22.22
C SER A 588 15.54 0.37 22.68
N LEU A 589 14.74 1.13 23.44
CA LEU A 589 15.15 2.41 24.03
C LEU A 589 15.99 2.17 25.29
N GLY A 590 16.90 3.10 25.60
CA GLY A 590 17.60 3.09 26.88
C GLY A 590 16.63 3.33 28.06
N PRO A 591 16.85 2.72 29.23
CA PRO A 591 15.96 2.85 30.38
C PRO A 591 15.83 4.30 30.83
N GLY A 592 14.60 4.78 31.01
CA GLY A 592 14.32 6.16 31.45
C GLY A 592 14.19 7.17 30.31
N SER A 593 14.21 6.73 29.05
CA SER A 593 13.99 7.60 27.87
C SER A 593 12.60 8.21 27.84
N LEU A 594 11.60 7.55 28.46
CA LEU A 594 10.22 8.04 28.53
C LEU A 594 9.87 8.73 29.86
N ALA A 595 10.66 8.52 30.92
CA ALA A 595 10.42 9.07 32.26
C ALA A 595 10.54 10.60 32.34
N GLY A 596 11.28 11.23 31.42
CA GLY A 596 11.45 12.70 31.35
C GLY A 596 10.28 13.46 30.70
N ALA A 597 9.30 12.76 30.12
CA ALA A 597 8.19 13.38 29.40
C ALA A 597 7.05 13.89 30.31
N GLU A 598 7.05 13.59 31.61
CA GLU A 598 6.00 13.99 32.54
C GLU A 598 6.20 15.39 33.18
N THR A 599 7.32 16.08 32.92
CA THR A 599 7.60 17.40 33.50
C THR A 599 8.03 18.41 32.44
N GLY A 600 7.06 19.15 31.89
CA GLY A 600 7.28 20.12 30.82
C GLY A 600 6.38 21.36 30.93
N THR A 601 6.35 22.00 32.10
CA THR A 601 5.95 23.41 32.24
C THR A 601 6.99 24.08 33.14
N GLY A 602 7.82 24.94 32.56
CA GLY A 602 8.94 25.56 33.24
C GLY A 602 8.56 26.70 34.18
N ALA A 603 9.34 26.86 35.24
CA ALA A 603 9.82 28.14 35.74
C ALA A 603 10.99 27.88 36.70
N GLU A 604 12.18 28.38 36.33
CA GLU A 604 13.27 28.60 37.28
C GLU A 604 12.82 29.60 38.35
N THR A 605 13.06 29.31 39.63
CA THR A 605 13.52 30.29 40.63
C THR A 605 13.82 29.61 41.97
N GLY A 606 15.00 29.93 42.53
CA GLY A 606 15.15 30.14 43.98
C GLY A 606 15.53 28.94 44.85
N ALA A 607 16.80 28.89 45.25
CA ALA A 607 17.28 28.14 46.41
C ALA A 607 16.75 28.71 47.74
N GLY A 608 16.44 27.83 48.71
CA GLY A 608 16.38 28.15 50.15
C GLY A 608 15.39 27.30 50.98
N PRO A 609 15.68 26.94 52.24
CA PRO A 609 15.28 25.66 52.85
C PRO A 609 14.28 25.76 54.03
N GLN A 610 13.88 24.57 54.53
CA GLN A 610 13.32 24.22 55.85
C GLN A 610 11.79 24.10 56.04
N ASP A 611 11.43 22.83 56.28
CA ASP A 611 10.68 22.30 57.43
C ASP A 611 9.15 22.41 57.52
N ALA A 612 8.57 21.26 57.92
CA ALA A 612 7.34 21.05 58.69
C ALA A 612 6.25 20.14 58.05
N THR A 613 6.38 18.85 58.35
CA THR A 613 5.39 18.00 59.04
C THR A 613 3.98 17.82 58.43
N ARG A 614 3.67 16.59 57.96
CA ARG A 614 2.39 15.88 58.20
C ARG A 614 2.56 14.37 57.89
N PRO A 615 1.73 13.48 58.48
CA PRO A 615 2.19 12.31 59.22
C PRO A 615 2.09 10.99 58.44
N ALA A 616 2.92 10.05 58.88
CA ALA A 616 2.93 8.64 58.50
C ALA A 616 1.77 7.86 59.14
N ASP A 617 1.19 6.93 58.35
CA ASP A 617 0.88 5.52 58.68
C ASP A 617 -0.10 5.02 57.60
N SER A 618 0.24 4.04 56.76
CA SER A 618 0.39 2.64 57.14
C SER A 618 1.22 1.86 56.11
N ALA A 619 2.17 1.08 56.63
CA ALA A 619 3.18 0.33 55.90
C ALA A 619 2.63 -0.97 55.28
N ALA A 620 2.95 -1.18 53.99
CA ALA A 620 3.07 -2.50 53.38
C ALA A 620 4.55 -2.94 53.42
N PRO A 621 4.87 -4.24 53.62
CA PRO A 621 6.25 -4.68 53.79
C PRO A 621 7.03 -4.60 52.47
N PRO A 622 8.34 -4.26 52.50
CA PRO A 622 9.16 -4.17 51.30
C PRO A 622 9.46 -5.57 50.74
N ALA A 623 9.32 -5.70 49.41
CA ALA A 623 9.81 -6.85 48.67
C ALA A 623 11.34 -6.98 48.83
N PRO A 624 11.89 -8.20 48.87
CA PRO A 624 13.34 -8.39 49.01
C PRO A 624 14.08 -7.87 47.77
N PRO A 625 15.29 -7.31 47.93
CA PRO A 625 16.08 -6.82 46.81
C PRO A 625 16.54 -7.99 45.94
N SER A 626 16.10 -8.01 44.68
CA SER A 626 16.59 -8.92 43.65
C SER A 626 18.02 -8.52 43.28
N VAL A 627 18.99 -9.28 43.78
CA VAL A 627 20.39 -9.22 43.38
C VAL A 627 20.49 -9.47 41.86
N PRO A 628 21.17 -8.63 41.08
CA PRO A 628 21.32 -8.86 39.64
C PRO A 628 22.22 -10.06 39.41
N ARG A 629 21.63 -11.21 39.03
CA ARG A 629 22.39 -12.30 38.40
C ARG A 629 22.86 -11.80 37.04
N GLN A 630 24.17 -11.81 36.82
CA GLN A 630 24.77 -11.64 35.50
C GLN A 630 24.12 -12.64 34.53
N ARG A 631 23.31 -12.13 33.60
CA ARG A 631 22.72 -12.93 32.52
C ARG A 631 23.78 -13.18 31.46
N THR A 632 23.98 -14.44 31.10
CA THR A 632 24.69 -14.84 29.88
C THR A 632 23.86 -14.44 28.64
N PRO A 633 24.48 -14.18 27.47
CA PRO A 633 23.79 -13.71 26.27
C PRO A 633 22.68 -14.65 25.74
N ASP A 634 22.71 -15.93 26.12
CA ASP A 634 21.72 -16.96 25.71
C ASP A 634 20.39 -16.91 26.49
N ASP A 635 20.26 -16.06 27.52
CA ASP A 635 19.10 -15.99 28.41
C ASP A 635 18.20 -14.77 28.15
N ALA A 636 18.33 -14.13 26.98
CA ALA A 636 17.45 -13.05 26.58
C ALA A 636 16.02 -13.61 26.33
N PRO A 637 14.97 -13.03 26.94
CA PRO A 637 13.60 -13.46 26.68
C PRO A 637 13.29 -13.33 25.18
N PRO A 638 12.54 -14.29 24.59
CA PRO A 638 12.23 -14.25 23.16
C PRO A 638 11.50 -12.94 22.80
N PRO A 639 11.71 -12.41 21.59
CA PRO A 639 11.10 -11.15 21.17
C PRO A 639 9.57 -11.25 21.20
N VAL A 640 8.92 -10.14 21.58
CA VAL A 640 7.45 -10.07 21.64
C VAL A 640 6.87 -10.24 20.23
N PRO A 641 5.97 -11.22 20.00
CA PRO A 641 5.37 -11.43 18.69
C PRO A 641 4.51 -10.26 18.21
N ARG A 642 4.63 -9.90 16.93
CA ARG A 642 3.87 -8.80 16.28
C ARG A 642 2.35 -8.85 16.46
N HIS A 643 1.77 -10.05 16.54
CA HIS A 643 0.33 -10.22 16.74
C HIS A 643 -0.16 -9.72 18.12
N ARG A 644 0.76 -9.47 19.08
CA ARG A 644 0.50 -8.90 20.40
C ARG A 644 0.49 -7.37 20.40
N ILE A 645 0.30 -6.74 19.24
CA ILE A 645 0.11 -5.29 19.15
C ILE A 645 -1.16 -4.78 19.84
N GLY A 646 -2.19 -5.63 19.93
CA GLY A 646 -3.50 -5.28 20.47
C GLY A 646 -3.47 -4.61 21.84
N PRO A 647 -2.89 -5.22 22.90
CA PRO A 647 -2.86 -4.62 24.24
C PRO A 647 -2.10 -3.30 24.29
N VAL A 648 -1.00 -3.16 23.54
CA VAL A 648 -0.20 -1.92 23.50
C VAL A 648 -0.98 -0.80 22.82
N LEU A 649 -1.62 -1.11 21.69
CA LEU A 649 -2.48 -0.17 20.99
C LEU A 649 -3.69 0.25 21.85
N GLN A 650 -4.34 -0.69 22.51
CA GLN A 650 -5.45 -0.41 23.42
C GLN A 650 -5.00 0.41 24.64
N ALA A 651 -3.77 0.22 25.13
CA ALA A 651 -3.21 1.04 26.21
C ALA A 651 -2.95 2.49 25.76
N LEU A 652 -2.47 2.72 24.54
CA LEU A 652 -2.36 4.07 23.96
C LEU A 652 -3.73 4.75 23.83
N LEU A 653 -4.76 4.01 23.40
CA LEU A 653 -6.13 4.53 23.29
C LEU A 653 -6.76 4.78 24.67
N LEU A 654 -6.53 3.90 25.65
CA LEU A 654 -6.93 4.09 27.05
C LEU A 654 -6.28 5.36 27.64
N LEU A 655 -4.99 5.58 27.40
CA LEU A 655 -4.28 6.76 27.87
C LEU A 655 -4.92 8.06 27.36
N HIS A 656 -5.29 8.11 26.07
CA HIS A 656 -6.01 9.25 25.52
C HIS A 656 -7.35 9.47 26.22
N ARG A 657 -8.12 8.41 26.47
CA ARG A 657 -9.44 8.51 27.10
C ARG A 657 -9.35 9.00 28.55
N GLU A 658 -8.40 8.48 29.33
CA GLU A 658 -8.29 8.79 30.76
C GLU A 658 -7.55 10.10 31.04
N ARG A 659 -6.49 10.41 30.26
CA ARG A 659 -5.59 11.55 30.53
C ARG A 659 -5.51 12.57 29.40
N GLY A 660 -6.21 12.35 28.29
CA GLY A 660 -6.31 13.31 27.18
C GLY A 660 -5.05 13.43 26.31
N PRO A 661 -5.03 14.41 25.38
CA PRO A 661 -3.93 14.59 24.42
C PRO A 661 -2.57 14.90 25.05
N ALA A 662 -2.54 15.59 26.19
CA ALA A 662 -1.30 15.95 26.88
C ALA A 662 -0.48 14.73 27.32
N ALA A 663 -1.13 13.61 27.63
CA ALA A 663 -0.45 12.38 28.02
C ALA A 663 -0.04 11.51 26.82
N LEU A 664 -0.88 11.45 25.76
CA LEU A 664 -0.60 10.61 24.59
C LEU A 664 0.38 11.25 23.60
N ALA A 665 0.31 12.57 23.38
CA ALA A 665 1.12 13.26 22.38
C ALA A 665 2.64 13.05 22.55
N PRO A 666 3.22 13.09 23.77
CA PRO A 666 4.64 12.81 23.96
C PRO A 666 5.05 11.39 23.53
N ARG A 667 4.20 10.39 23.78
CA ARG A 667 4.47 8.99 23.41
C ARG A 667 4.37 8.78 21.89
N LEU A 668 3.43 9.45 21.23
CA LEU A 668 3.38 9.49 19.76
C LEU A 668 4.59 10.23 19.16
N ALA A 669 5.06 11.30 19.81
CA ALA A 669 6.28 11.99 19.39
C ALA A 669 7.51 11.08 19.47
N VAL A 670 7.67 10.33 20.57
CA VAL A 670 8.75 9.33 20.67
C VAL A 670 8.67 8.27 19.58
N LEU A 671 7.47 7.78 19.23
CA LEU A 671 7.31 6.85 18.10
C LEU A 671 7.77 7.48 16.77
N ALA A 672 7.38 8.74 16.50
CA ALA A 672 7.80 9.46 15.30
C ALA A 672 9.32 9.73 15.25
N GLU A 673 9.93 10.13 16.37
CA GLU A 673 11.37 10.35 16.46
C GLU A 673 12.16 9.06 16.32
N THR A 674 11.66 7.97 16.91
CA THR A 674 12.27 6.64 16.80
C THR A 674 12.25 6.14 15.35
N LEU A 675 11.17 6.37 14.61
CA LEU A 675 11.14 6.11 13.16
C LEU A 675 12.19 6.94 12.41
N GLY A 676 12.40 8.20 12.80
CA GLY A 676 13.49 9.05 12.28
C GLY A 676 14.86 8.40 12.49
N ARG A 677 15.18 8.01 13.72
CA ARG A 677 16.45 7.34 14.06
C ARG A 677 16.69 6.07 13.25
N TYR A 678 15.66 5.24 13.09
CA TYR A 678 15.75 4.05 12.24
C TYR A 678 15.99 4.38 10.77
N ALA A 679 15.46 5.49 10.26
CA ALA A 679 15.71 5.94 8.90
C ALA A 679 17.11 6.52 8.72
N ASP A 680 17.66 7.16 9.75
CA ASP A 680 19.04 7.71 9.77
C ASP A 680 20.11 6.60 9.94
N GLY A 681 19.69 5.35 10.15
CA GLY A 681 20.58 4.20 10.36
C GLY A 681 21.09 4.06 11.79
N GLU A 682 20.64 4.91 12.72
CA GLU A 682 20.93 4.83 14.15
C GLU A 682 20.05 3.75 14.79
N GLY A 683 20.68 2.68 15.29
CA GLY A 683 19.98 1.61 16.01
C GLY A 683 19.79 0.30 15.25
N GLY A 684 20.66 0.01 14.27
CA GLY A 684 20.80 -1.32 13.64
C GLY A 684 19.48 -1.91 13.15
N ALA A 685 19.17 -1.79 11.86
CA ALA A 685 17.91 -2.25 11.26
C ALA A 685 17.57 -3.77 11.44
N SER A 686 18.37 -4.53 12.19
CA SER A 686 18.05 -5.89 12.62
C SER A 686 17.11 -5.88 13.83
N GLY A 687 15.81 -5.81 13.57
CA GLY A 687 14.79 -5.97 14.60
C GLY A 687 13.39 -5.57 14.12
N ASP A 688 12.37 -5.92 14.91
CA ASP A 688 10.97 -5.55 14.63
C ASP A 688 10.61 -4.12 15.07
N GLY A 689 11.56 -3.37 15.65
CA GLY A 689 11.36 -2.02 16.20
C GLY A 689 10.74 -1.00 15.22
N PRO A 690 11.23 -0.87 13.96
CA PRO A 690 10.61 0.02 12.98
C PRO A 690 9.16 -0.35 12.67
N TRP A 691 8.86 -1.66 12.61
CA TRP A 691 7.51 -2.16 12.40
C TRP A 691 6.60 -1.79 13.57
N TRP A 692 7.06 -1.98 14.82
CA TRP A 692 6.32 -1.60 16.02
C TRP A 692 6.04 -0.10 16.07
N ALA A 693 7.06 0.73 15.82
CA ALA A 693 6.91 2.18 15.84
C ALA A 693 5.89 2.66 14.79
N ALA A 694 6.01 2.17 13.55
CA ALA A 694 5.14 2.57 12.46
C ALA A 694 3.69 2.12 12.68
N ARG A 695 3.49 0.86 13.09
CA ARG A 695 2.16 0.29 13.31
C ARG A 695 1.45 0.92 14.51
N LEU A 696 2.14 1.08 15.64
CA LEU A 696 1.55 1.72 16.83
C LEU A 696 1.16 3.17 16.52
N PHE A 697 2.06 3.95 15.92
CA PHE A 697 1.74 5.33 15.54
C PHE A 697 0.54 5.39 14.59
N GLY A 698 0.60 4.66 13.48
CA GLY A 698 -0.40 4.72 12.43
C GLY A 698 -1.78 4.24 12.88
N GLU A 699 -1.86 3.13 13.62
CA GLU A 699 -3.12 2.59 14.12
C GLU A 699 -3.69 3.37 15.29
N SER A 700 -2.86 3.95 16.15
CA SER A 700 -3.34 4.85 17.22
C SER A 700 -4.03 6.06 16.62
N VAL A 701 -3.38 6.78 15.70
CA VAL A 701 -3.92 8.03 15.13
C VAL A 701 -5.20 7.76 14.33
N ARG A 702 -5.26 6.68 13.53
CA ARG A 702 -6.45 6.33 12.74
C ARG A 702 -7.70 6.03 13.56
N ARG A 703 -7.52 5.60 14.81
CA ARG A 703 -8.62 5.21 15.71
C ARG A 703 -9.05 6.32 16.66
N LEU A 704 -8.36 7.48 16.64
CA LEU A 704 -8.77 8.64 17.41
C LEU A 704 -9.95 9.35 16.72
N PRO A 705 -10.97 9.79 17.49
CA PRO A 705 -12.12 10.49 16.92
C PRO A 705 -11.77 11.88 16.38
N ASP A 706 -10.83 12.59 17.03
CA ASP A 706 -10.31 13.88 16.59
C ASP A 706 -8.77 13.90 16.65
N PRO A 707 -8.07 13.85 15.50
CA PRO A 707 -6.62 13.89 15.44
C PRO A 707 -6.04 15.32 15.54
N ARG A 708 -6.86 16.38 15.52
CA ARG A 708 -6.38 17.78 15.52
C ARG A 708 -5.45 18.12 16.70
N PRO A 709 -5.70 17.67 17.95
CA PRO A 709 -4.77 17.90 19.06
C PRO A 709 -3.36 17.32 18.84
N TYR A 710 -3.22 16.37 17.92
CA TYR A 710 -1.96 15.69 17.60
C TYR A 710 -1.28 16.24 16.34
N LEU A 711 -1.80 17.32 15.74
CA LEU A 711 -1.21 17.98 14.58
C LEU A 711 0.29 18.30 14.73
N PRO A 712 0.80 18.77 15.90
CA PRO A 712 2.23 18.99 16.08
C PRO A 712 3.07 17.71 15.86
N VAL A 713 2.56 16.58 16.34
CA VAL A 713 3.22 15.27 16.21
C VAL A 713 3.10 14.71 14.78
N LEU A 714 1.95 14.93 14.13
CA LEU A 714 1.75 14.57 12.72
C LEU A 714 2.69 15.38 11.80
N ARG A 715 2.85 16.67 12.07
CA ARG A 715 3.82 17.53 11.38
C ARG A 715 5.25 17.05 11.60
N LEU A 716 5.61 16.70 12.84
CA LEU A 716 6.92 16.10 13.16
C LEU A 716 7.19 14.85 12.31
N LEU A 717 6.23 13.92 12.23
CA LEU A 717 6.38 12.72 11.39
C LEU A 717 6.50 13.08 9.91
N ALA A 718 5.66 13.99 9.41
CA ALA A 718 5.68 14.42 8.01
C ALA A 718 7.00 15.12 7.64
N ASP A 719 7.56 15.92 8.54
CA ASP A 719 8.86 16.58 8.40
C ASP A 719 9.99 15.54 8.36
N ARG A 720 9.94 14.50 9.22
CA ARG A 720 10.92 13.40 9.19
C ARG A 720 10.86 12.63 7.87
N ILE A 721 9.66 12.38 7.34
CA ILE A 721 9.50 11.74 6.03
C ILE A 721 10.14 12.60 4.94
N GLY A 722 9.87 13.91 4.93
CA GLY A 722 10.44 14.85 3.96
C GLY A 722 11.96 15.02 4.07
N ALA A 723 12.51 14.99 5.29
CA ALA A 723 13.94 15.17 5.53
C ALA A 723 14.78 14.00 5.00
N VAL A 724 14.33 12.76 5.15
CA VAL A 724 15.07 11.57 4.69
C VAL A 724 15.11 11.46 3.16
N GLY A 725 14.17 12.11 2.46
CA GLY A 725 14.18 12.20 1.00
C GLY A 725 15.23 13.19 0.47
N ALA A 726 15.58 14.24 1.22
CA ALA A 726 16.47 15.30 0.75
C ALA A 726 17.94 14.84 0.70
N PRO A 727 18.70 15.13 -0.37
CA PRO A 727 20.14 14.91 -0.37
C PRO A 727 20.77 15.81 0.71
N ASN A 728 21.47 15.22 1.67
CA ASN A 728 22.28 15.96 2.63
C ASN A 728 23.39 16.72 1.87
N GLU A 729 23.18 18.01 1.59
CA GLU A 729 24.25 18.91 1.13
C GLU A 729 25.17 19.35 2.29
N ALA A 730 24.76 19.11 3.55
CA ALA A 730 25.55 19.40 4.75
C ALA A 730 26.13 18.10 5.34
N GLY A 731 27.27 17.66 4.80
CA GLY A 731 27.92 16.42 5.23
C GLY A 731 29.40 16.37 4.91
N SER A 732 30.12 17.48 5.12
CA SER A 732 31.58 17.47 5.23
C SER A 732 31.98 16.77 6.53
N ALA A 733 32.11 15.45 6.51
CA ALA A 733 32.81 14.68 7.53
C ALA A 733 33.87 13.77 6.88
N PRO A 734 34.99 13.49 7.57
CA PRO A 734 36.27 13.20 6.93
C PRO A 734 36.30 11.81 6.29
N HIS A 735 37.09 11.70 5.23
CA HIS A 735 37.50 10.44 4.63
C HIS A 735 38.07 9.49 5.69
N ASP A 736 37.43 8.32 5.87
CA ASP A 736 38.14 7.03 5.94
C ASP A 736 37.15 5.86 6.05
N ARG A 737 36.95 5.17 4.92
CA ARG A 737 36.83 3.70 4.78
C ARG A 737 36.42 3.36 3.34
N PRO A 738 37.32 2.80 2.51
CA PRO A 738 36.94 2.25 1.22
C PRO A 738 36.47 0.80 1.42
N GLY A 739 35.22 0.49 1.10
CA GLY A 739 34.77 -0.91 0.99
C GLY A 739 33.35 -1.21 1.44
N ALA A 740 32.34 -0.74 0.69
CA ALA A 740 31.07 -1.43 0.49
C ALA A 740 30.38 -0.76 -0.72
N GLY A 741 30.07 -1.54 -1.75
CA GLY A 741 29.45 -1.01 -2.97
C GLY A 741 28.15 -0.28 -2.65
N ARG A 742 28.13 1.04 -2.85
CA ARG A 742 26.90 1.83 -2.95
C ARG A 742 26.19 1.43 -4.25
N THR A 743 25.49 0.31 -4.24
CA THR A 743 24.40 0.05 -5.18
C THR A 743 23.40 1.19 -5.05
N GLY A 744 23.05 1.82 -6.18
CA GLY A 744 22.33 3.09 -6.27
C GLY A 744 21.22 3.24 -5.23
N ALA A 745 21.34 4.30 -4.41
CA ALA A 745 20.32 4.68 -3.45
C ALA A 745 19.02 4.96 -4.23
N ARG A 746 18.02 4.10 -4.04
CA ARG A 746 16.67 4.30 -4.59
C ARG A 746 16.17 5.67 -4.15
N VAL A 747 15.89 6.54 -5.12
CA VAL A 747 15.24 7.83 -4.92
C VAL A 747 13.75 7.56 -4.65
N GLY A 748 13.33 7.65 -3.38
CA GLY A 748 11.94 7.41 -2.97
C GLY A 748 11.78 7.31 -1.46
N ARG A 749 10.53 7.25 -0.99
CA ARG A 749 10.20 7.16 0.45
C ARG A 749 10.92 5.98 1.10
N HIS A 750 11.64 6.25 2.20
CA HIS A 750 12.38 5.22 2.94
C HIS A 750 11.44 4.10 3.45
N ALA A 751 11.92 2.85 3.44
CA ALA A 751 11.11 1.67 3.76
C ALA A 751 10.45 1.75 5.16
N VAL A 752 11.12 2.38 6.13
CA VAL A 752 10.59 2.61 7.49
C VAL A 752 9.30 3.44 7.48
N PHE A 753 9.14 4.34 6.51
CA PHE A 753 7.97 5.20 6.37
C PHE A 753 6.96 4.70 5.32
N ALA A 754 7.12 3.48 4.78
CA ALA A 754 6.25 2.96 3.73
C ALA A 754 4.76 2.97 4.10
N ALA A 755 4.43 2.82 5.39
CA ALA A 755 3.05 2.87 5.90
C ALA A 755 2.39 4.27 5.87
N PHE A 756 3.16 5.34 5.68
CA PHE A 756 2.72 6.74 5.80
C PHE A 756 2.64 7.45 4.44
N GLY A 757 2.02 6.79 3.47
CA GLY A 757 1.74 7.37 2.15
C GLY A 757 0.56 8.33 2.10
N PRO A 758 0.29 8.94 0.93
CA PRO A 758 -0.81 9.89 0.76
C PRO A 758 -2.15 9.31 1.20
N GLY A 759 -2.43 8.03 0.93
CA GLY A 759 -3.64 7.37 1.42
C GLY A 759 -3.78 7.34 2.95
N PHE A 760 -2.67 7.29 3.69
CA PHE A 760 -2.69 7.42 5.16
C PHE A 760 -3.14 8.82 5.59
N TRP A 761 -2.53 9.87 5.03
CA TRP A 761 -2.82 11.26 5.40
C TRP A 761 -4.24 11.70 5.01
N LEU A 762 -4.68 11.32 3.80
CA LEU A 762 -6.04 11.58 3.32
C LEU A 762 -7.11 10.84 4.13
N GLY A 763 -6.76 9.67 4.68
CA GLY A 763 -7.67 8.86 5.50
C GLY A 763 -7.90 9.41 6.91
N LEU A 764 -7.13 10.38 7.38
CA LEU A 764 -7.33 11.00 8.70
C LEU A 764 -8.53 11.96 8.66
N PRO A 765 -9.38 12.02 9.70
CA PRO A 765 -10.51 12.96 9.81
C PRO A 765 -10.02 14.39 10.14
N LEU A 766 -9.19 14.96 9.27
CA LEU A 766 -8.68 16.33 9.31
C LEU A 766 -9.38 17.19 8.26
N GLY A 767 -9.37 18.51 8.47
CA GLY A 767 -9.78 19.48 7.46
C GLY A 767 -8.80 19.52 6.29
N GLU A 768 -9.23 20.13 5.18
CA GLU A 768 -8.45 20.18 3.94
C GLU A 768 -7.13 20.96 4.11
N ASP A 769 -7.14 22.09 4.84
CA ASP A 769 -5.95 22.90 5.15
C ASP A 769 -4.87 22.05 5.84
N GLU A 770 -5.27 21.28 6.85
CA GLU A 770 -4.37 20.44 7.64
C GLU A 770 -3.82 19.27 6.82
N ARG A 771 -4.65 18.62 5.98
CA ARG A 771 -4.19 17.55 5.08
C ARG A 771 -3.19 18.08 4.05
N ILE A 772 -3.44 19.25 3.47
CA ILE A 772 -2.54 19.87 2.49
C ILE A 772 -1.22 20.30 3.14
N ASP A 773 -1.24 20.86 4.36
CA ASP A 773 0.00 21.16 5.11
C ASP A 773 0.82 19.88 5.39
N LEU A 774 0.18 18.77 5.76
CA LEU A 774 0.88 17.50 5.97
C LEU A 774 1.44 16.93 4.67
N LEU A 775 0.66 16.95 3.58
CA LEU A 775 1.13 16.49 2.27
C LEU A 775 2.30 17.33 1.77
N ARG A 776 2.25 18.68 1.89
CA ARG A 776 3.35 19.61 1.59
C ARG A 776 4.67 19.16 2.23
N ARG A 777 4.62 18.73 3.48
CA ARG A 777 5.81 18.31 4.25
C ARG A 777 6.44 17.04 3.70
N THR A 778 5.62 16.16 3.12
CA THR A 778 6.04 14.87 2.55
C THR A 778 6.43 14.91 1.06
N VAL A 779 6.12 15.98 0.32
CA VAL A 779 6.46 16.12 -1.11
C VAL A 779 7.94 15.89 -1.42
N PRO A 780 8.92 16.34 -0.61
CA PRO A 780 10.33 16.04 -0.86
C PRO A 780 10.68 14.54 -0.88
N ALA A 781 9.83 13.68 -0.31
CA ALA A 781 9.99 12.23 -0.31
C ALA A 781 9.26 11.53 -1.47
N ASP A 782 8.64 12.28 -2.39
CA ASP A 782 7.97 11.69 -3.56
C ASP A 782 9.00 11.02 -4.49
N PRO A 783 8.74 9.78 -4.94
CA PRO A 783 9.61 9.11 -5.91
C PRO A 783 9.53 9.80 -7.27
N ALA A 784 10.58 9.64 -8.08
CA ALA A 784 10.63 10.23 -9.41
C ALA A 784 9.55 9.64 -10.34
N PRO A 785 9.04 10.43 -11.31
CA PRO A 785 7.97 10.00 -12.20
C PRO A 785 8.17 8.65 -12.90
N ALA A 786 9.41 8.36 -13.28
CA ALA A 786 9.80 7.19 -14.03
C ALA A 786 9.99 5.92 -13.16
N ASP A 787 10.26 6.09 -11.86
CA ASP A 787 10.65 4.97 -10.97
C ASP A 787 9.44 4.19 -10.44
N ASP A 788 8.28 4.84 -10.33
CA ASP A 788 7.03 4.19 -9.91
C ASP A 788 5.80 4.85 -10.55
N PRO A 789 5.41 4.45 -11.78
CA PRO A 789 4.28 5.03 -12.51
C PRO A 789 2.91 4.82 -11.83
N GLY A 790 2.81 3.84 -10.92
CA GLY A 790 1.59 3.51 -10.18
C GLY A 790 1.63 3.93 -8.70
N GLY A 791 2.73 4.55 -8.25
CA GLY A 791 2.96 4.90 -6.86
C GLY A 791 2.09 6.04 -6.35
N GLU A 792 1.63 5.94 -5.10
CA GLU A 792 0.93 7.03 -4.42
C GLU A 792 1.90 8.17 -4.08
N ARG A 793 1.89 9.23 -4.90
CA ARG A 793 2.67 10.46 -4.68
C ARG A 793 1.86 11.51 -3.95
N SER A 794 2.49 12.22 -3.03
CA SER A 794 1.87 13.32 -2.29
C SER A 794 1.48 14.47 -3.21
N LEU A 795 2.31 14.81 -4.19
CA LEU A 795 1.98 15.85 -5.19
C LEU A 795 0.78 15.45 -6.07
N ALA A 796 0.68 14.16 -6.44
CA ALA A 796 -0.46 13.65 -7.20
C ALA A 796 -1.76 13.63 -6.38
N ALA A 797 -1.67 13.29 -5.10
CA ALA A 797 -2.80 13.38 -4.17
C ALA A 797 -3.31 14.82 -4.03
N VAL A 798 -2.40 15.81 -3.95
CA VAL A 798 -2.75 17.24 -3.91
C VAL A 798 -3.36 17.71 -5.23
N ALA A 799 -2.89 17.22 -6.38
CA ALA A 799 -3.54 17.49 -7.66
C ALA A 799 -4.97 16.93 -7.71
N GLY A 800 -5.21 15.75 -7.12
CA GLY A 800 -6.55 15.18 -6.97
C GLY A 800 -7.47 16.02 -6.07
N LEU A 801 -6.95 16.54 -4.96
CA LEU A 801 -7.68 17.49 -4.10
C LEU A 801 -8.01 18.79 -4.83
N LEU A 802 -7.04 19.39 -5.55
CA LEU A 802 -7.25 20.58 -6.37
C LEU A 802 -8.30 20.35 -7.45
N ALA A 803 -8.35 19.17 -8.05
CA ALA A 803 -9.37 18.82 -9.03
C ALA A 803 -10.78 18.70 -8.42
N ALA A 804 -10.87 18.26 -7.15
CA ALA A 804 -12.13 18.07 -6.44
C ALA A 804 -12.71 19.38 -5.86
N ASP A 805 -11.86 20.21 -5.25
CA ASP A 805 -12.23 21.56 -4.77
C ASP A 805 -11.19 22.61 -5.19
N PRO A 806 -11.29 23.13 -6.43
CA PRO A 806 -10.34 24.12 -6.90
C PRO A 806 -10.33 25.40 -6.06
N ARG A 807 -11.50 25.84 -5.56
CA ARG A 807 -11.65 27.13 -4.87
C ARG A 807 -11.08 27.08 -3.45
N GLY A 808 -11.25 25.96 -2.76
CA GLY A 808 -10.66 25.72 -1.44
C GLY A 808 -9.15 25.54 -1.48
N VAL A 809 -8.64 24.78 -2.46
CA VAL A 809 -7.23 24.35 -2.51
C VAL A 809 -6.28 25.40 -3.08
N GLN A 810 -6.70 26.22 -4.05
CA GLN A 810 -5.83 27.23 -4.68
C GLN A 810 -5.17 28.20 -3.67
N PRO A 811 -5.90 28.84 -2.72
CA PRO A 811 -5.28 29.67 -1.69
C PRO A 811 -4.29 28.92 -0.79
N LEU A 812 -4.54 27.63 -0.54
CA LEU A 812 -3.67 26.79 0.29
C LEU A 812 -2.35 26.48 -0.41
N LEU A 813 -2.38 26.26 -1.73
CA LEU A 813 -1.18 26.09 -2.56
C LEU A 813 -0.36 27.38 -2.66
N CYS A 814 -0.99 28.56 -2.69
CA CYS A 814 -0.25 29.83 -2.64
C CYS A 814 0.61 29.97 -1.36
N ARG A 815 0.18 29.37 -0.23
CA ARG A 815 0.97 29.35 1.02
C ARG A 815 2.25 28.51 0.91
N TRP A 816 2.39 27.70 -0.15
CA TRP A 816 3.59 26.88 -0.39
C TRP A 816 4.72 27.68 -1.04
N PHE A 817 4.46 28.89 -1.56
CA PHE A 817 5.46 29.64 -2.30
C PHE A 817 6.70 30.04 -1.48
N GLY A 818 6.62 30.04 -0.14
CA GLY A 818 7.77 30.24 0.74
C GLY A 818 8.52 28.96 1.15
N ASP A 819 8.22 27.81 0.54
CA ASP A 819 8.83 26.52 0.86
C ASP A 819 9.93 26.13 -0.15
N ASP A 820 11.16 26.47 0.20
CA ASP A 820 12.35 26.28 -0.65
C ASP A 820 12.98 24.88 -0.55
N ARG A 821 12.33 23.92 0.14
CA ARG A 821 12.86 22.56 0.25
C ARG A 821 12.98 21.93 -1.14
N THR A 822 14.16 21.42 -1.47
CA THR A 822 14.50 20.86 -2.79
C THR A 822 13.80 19.52 -3.03
N LEU A 823 13.44 19.25 -4.28
CA LEU A 823 12.83 18.00 -4.71
C LEU A 823 13.91 17.09 -5.33
N PRO A 824 14.30 15.99 -4.68
CA PRO A 824 15.36 15.09 -5.18
C PRO A 824 15.03 14.48 -6.55
N ALA A 825 13.74 14.27 -6.81
CA ALA A 825 13.23 13.74 -8.07
C ALA A 825 13.36 14.71 -9.27
N ALA A 826 13.63 16.00 -9.03
CA ALA A 826 13.69 17.04 -10.05
C ALA A 826 14.79 18.08 -9.71
N PRO A 827 16.00 17.96 -10.29
CA PRO A 827 17.11 18.87 -10.00
C PRO A 827 16.73 20.35 -10.21
N GLY A 828 16.93 21.17 -9.18
CA GLY A 828 16.61 22.60 -9.19
C GLY A 828 15.15 22.95 -8.90
N ALA A 829 14.26 21.97 -8.72
CA ALA A 829 12.87 22.20 -8.31
C ALA A 829 12.76 22.22 -6.77
N THR A 830 11.92 23.11 -6.25
CA THR A 830 11.51 23.18 -4.84
C THR A 830 10.02 22.89 -4.69
N VAL A 831 9.57 22.66 -3.45
CA VAL A 831 8.14 22.55 -3.11
C VAL A 831 7.35 23.75 -3.63
N ALA A 832 7.89 24.96 -3.48
CA ALA A 832 7.30 26.18 -4.03
C ALA A 832 7.13 26.14 -5.56
N THR A 833 8.18 25.74 -6.30
CA THR A 833 8.09 25.64 -7.77
C THR A 833 7.13 24.56 -8.23
N ALA A 834 7.01 23.46 -7.48
CA ALA A 834 6.04 22.41 -7.76
C ALA A 834 4.60 22.89 -7.53
N ALA A 835 4.34 23.66 -6.47
CA ALA A 835 3.03 24.28 -6.25
C ALA A 835 2.65 25.24 -7.39
N GLN A 836 3.59 26.09 -7.81
CA GLN A 836 3.36 27.03 -8.92
C GLN A 836 3.10 26.28 -10.23
N ALA A 837 3.88 25.24 -10.54
CA ALA A 837 3.68 24.41 -11.72
C ALA A 837 2.32 23.68 -11.69
N LEU A 838 1.90 23.20 -10.52
CA LEU A 838 0.62 22.52 -10.33
C LEU A 838 -0.55 23.49 -10.55
N LEU A 839 -0.49 24.71 -9.98
CA LEU A 839 -1.48 25.77 -10.20
C LEU A 839 -1.54 26.20 -11.67
N HIS A 840 -0.40 26.31 -12.36
CA HIS A 840 -0.34 26.64 -13.78
C HIS A 840 -0.93 25.52 -14.66
N THR A 841 -0.57 24.28 -14.37
CA THR A 841 -1.04 23.09 -15.11
C THR A 841 -2.56 22.94 -15.00
N HIS A 842 -3.12 23.18 -13.82
CA HIS A 842 -4.55 23.06 -13.53
C HIS A 842 -5.30 24.41 -13.55
N ARG A 843 -4.73 25.45 -14.18
CA ARG A 843 -5.28 26.82 -14.19
C ARG A 843 -6.73 26.92 -14.69
N GLY A 844 -7.12 26.03 -15.60
CA GLY A 844 -8.46 26.04 -16.21
C GLY A 844 -9.61 25.60 -15.29
N LEU A 845 -9.33 25.06 -14.10
CA LEU A 845 -10.38 24.54 -13.20
C LEU A 845 -11.24 25.66 -12.57
N ALA A 846 -10.60 26.72 -12.07
CA ALA A 846 -11.25 27.88 -11.47
C ALA A 846 -10.35 29.11 -11.59
N VAL A 847 -10.14 29.57 -12.83
CA VAL A 847 -9.13 30.61 -13.14
C VAL A 847 -9.46 31.98 -12.51
N ASP A 848 -10.75 32.31 -12.37
CA ASP A 848 -11.19 33.54 -11.73
C ASP A 848 -10.83 33.55 -10.23
N ASP A 849 -11.12 32.46 -9.52
CA ASP A 849 -10.77 32.27 -8.10
C ASP A 849 -9.24 32.19 -7.90
N LEU A 850 -8.52 31.60 -8.86
CA LEU A 850 -7.06 31.56 -8.86
C LEU A 850 -6.46 32.97 -8.91
N CYS A 851 -7.00 33.84 -9.77
CA CYS A 851 -6.56 35.23 -9.82
C CYS A 851 -6.78 35.93 -8.47
N GLU A 852 -7.93 35.72 -7.83
CA GLU A 852 -8.23 36.29 -6.50
C GLU A 852 -7.29 35.78 -5.41
N ALA A 853 -6.92 34.49 -5.45
CA ALA A 853 -5.99 33.88 -4.51
C ALA A 853 -4.54 34.38 -4.71
N LEU A 854 -4.11 34.54 -5.96
CA LEU A 854 -2.76 35.02 -6.29
C LEU A 854 -2.60 36.49 -5.94
N VAL A 855 -3.56 37.37 -6.26
CA VAL A 855 -3.46 38.80 -5.92
C VAL A 855 -3.47 39.05 -4.41
N ALA A 856 -4.12 38.17 -3.64
CA ALA A 856 -4.09 38.21 -2.18
C ALA A 856 -2.75 37.72 -1.59
N THR A 857 -1.91 37.07 -2.39
CA THR A 857 -0.63 36.49 -1.97
C THR A 857 0.51 37.41 -2.39
N ALA A 858 1.09 38.14 -1.43
CA ALA A 858 2.25 39.01 -1.67
C ALA A 858 3.55 38.18 -1.83
N HIS A 859 3.75 37.55 -3.00
CA HIS A 859 4.91 36.72 -3.29
C HIS A 859 5.35 36.81 -4.76
N PRO A 860 6.67 36.90 -5.07
CA PRO A 860 7.15 37.01 -6.46
C PRO A 860 6.69 35.89 -7.40
N MET A 861 6.49 34.68 -6.87
CA MET A 861 5.97 33.54 -7.65
C MET A 861 4.49 33.69 -7.98
N ALA A 862 3.71 34.33 -7.10
CA ALA A 862 2.32 34.66 -7.40
C ALA A 862 2.25 35.70 -8.52
N ASP A 863 3.12 36.71 -8.47
CA ASP A 863 3.24 37.72 -9.51
C ASP A 863 3.67 37.12 -10.85
N GLY A 864 4.66 36.23 -10.84
CA GLY A 864 5.10 35.50 -12.03
C GLY A 864 3.98 34.64 -12.63
N LEU A 865 3.16 34.00 -11.79
CA LEU A 865 2.02 33.19 -12.26
C LEU A 865 0.89 34.08 -12.80
N LEU A 866 0.58 35.21 -12.16
CA LEU A 866 -0.39 36.19 -12.70
C LEU A 866 0.06 36.76 -14.05
N ALA A 867 1.36 37.02 -14.21
CA ALA A 867 1.92 37.44 -15.49
C ALA A 867 1.77 36.35 -16.56
N ALA A 868 2.05 35.08 -16.24
CA ALA A 868 1.82 33.96 -17.15
C ALA A 868 0.33 33.80 -17.51
N LEU A 869 -0.59 33.96 -16.55
CA LEU A 869 -2.03 33.93 -16.80
C LEU A 869 -2.51 35.09 -17.68
N ALA A 870 -1.85 36.25 -17.64
CA ALA A 870 -2.19 37.37 -18.52
C ALA A 870 -1.89 37.06 -20.00
N GLU A 871 -0.94 36.16 -20.27
CA GLU A 871 -0.62 35.65 -21.61
C GLU A 871 -1.48 34.43 -21.98
N ASP A 872 -1.59 33.44 -21.08
CA ASP A 872 -2.27 32.17 -21.34
C ASP A 872 -3.81 32.28 -21.29
N GLU A 873 -4.36 33.10 -20.40
CA GLU A 873 -5.79 33.24 -20.09
C GLU A 873 -6.23 34.73 -19.99
N PRO A 874 -5.98 35.57 -21.02
CA PRO A 874 -6.11 37.02 -20.94
C PRO A 874 -7.51 37.49 -20.53
N SER A 875 -8.57 36.78 -20.95
CA SER A 875 -9.95 37.15 -20.62
C SER A 875 -10.29 36.95 -19.14
N ALA A 876 -9.68 35.97 -18.48
CA ALA A 876 -9.85 35.77 -17.03
C ALA A 876 -9.20 36.91 -16.26
N VAL A 877 -7.98 37.29 -16.64
CA VAL A 877 -7.26 38.42 -16.04
C VAL A 877 -8.01 39.73 -16.28
N CYS A 878 -8.60 39.96 -17.47
CA CYS A 878 -9.41 41.16 -17.73
C CYS A 878 -10.64 41.25 -16.79
N ARG A 879 -11.34 40.14 -16.54
CA ARG A 879 -12.44 40.10 -15.55
C ARG A 879 -11.94 40.37 -14.14
N ALA A 880 -10.80 39.79 -13.75
CA ALA A 880 -10.21 40.00 -12.44
C ALA A 880 -9.77 41.47 -12.24
N VAL A 881 -9.11 42.06 -13.24
CA VAL A 881 -8.70 43.47 -13.27
C VAL A 881 -9.89 44.40 -13.12
N ASP A 882 -11.00 44.14 -13.82
CA ASP A 882 -12.24 44.91 -13.67
C ASP A 882 -12.80 44.82 -12.25
N ARG A 883 -12.90 43.61 -11.67
CA ARG A 883 -13.30 43.42 -10.27
C ARG A 883 -12.40 44.18 -9.30
N TRP A 884 -11.07 44.10 -9.48
CA TRP A 884 -10.09 44.73 -8.60
C TRP A 884 -10.08 46.25 -8.69
N ALA A 885 -10.30 46.82 -9.88
CA ALA A 885 -10.40 48.28 -10.07
C ALA A 885 -11.63 48.88 -9.36
N HIS A 886 -12.69 48.08 -9.22
CA HIS A 886 -13.92 48.46 -8.51
C HIS A 886 -13.86 48.15 -6.99
N ASP A 887 -12.78 47.57 -6.47
CA ASP A 887 -12.65 47.26 -5.04
C ASP A 887 -12.37 48.54 -4.22
N ASP A 888 -13.38 48.98 -3.47
CA ASP A 888 -13.32 50.18 -2.63
C ASP A 888 -12.44 50.02 -1.39
N GLY A 889 -12.35 48.80 -0.85
CA GLY A 889 -11.76 48.56 0.47
C GLY A 889 -10.24 48.35 0.46
N ARG A 890 -9.65 48.01 -0.69
CA ARG A 890 -8.27 47.47 -0.78
C ARG A 890 -7.42 48.17 -1.85
N PRO A 891 -6.58 49.16 -1.50
CA PRO A 891 -5.75 49.88 -2.47
C PRO A 891 -4.77 48.98 -3.23
N GLU A 892 -4.25 47.93 -2.60
CA GLU A 892 -3.34 46.95 -3.21
C GLU A 892 -3.95 46.24 -4.42
N ARG A 893 -5.27 45.95 -4.39
CA ARG A 893 -5.98 45.36 -5.54
C ARG A 893 -6.09 46.33 -6.70
N ARG A 894 -6.27 47.62 -6.44
CA ARG A 894 -6.30 48.65 -7.49
C ARG A 894 -4.92 48.84 -8.13
N VAL A 895 -3.84 48.74 -7.35
CA VAL A 895 -2.46 48.70 -7.88
C VAL A 895 -2.25 47.47 -8.77
N ALA A 896 -2.74 46.30 -8.35
CA ALA A 896 -2.70 45.08 -9.15
C ALA A 896 -3.52 45.22 -10.44
N ALA A 897 -4.71 45.82 -10.39
CA ALA A 897 -5.55 46.10 -11.56
C ALA A 897 -4.80 46.95 -12.61
N ALA A 898 -4.13 48.01 -12.16
CA ALA A 898 -3.32 48.87 -13.05
C ALA A 898 -2.14 48.11 -13.67
N THR A 899 -1.48 47.24 -12.89
CA THR A 899 -0.28 46.50 -13.31
C THR A 899 -0.63 45.37 -14.28
N TYR A 900 -1.51 44.45 -13.86
CA TYR A 900 -1.91 43.29 -14.65
C TYR A 900 -2.84 43.65 -15.79
N GLY A 901 -3.60 44.74 -15.68
CA GLY A 901 -4.37 45.30 -16.80
C GLY A 901 -3.47 45.66 -17.98
N HIS A 902 -2.28 46.21 -17.73
CA HIS A 902 -1.34 46.53 -18.81
C HIS A 902 -0.69 45.33 -19.47
N LEU A 903 -0.45 44.27 -18.69
CA LEU A 903 0.06 43.00 -19.22
C LEU A 903 -1.03 42.31 -20.07
N ALA A 904 -2.24 42.16 -19.52
CA ALA A 904 -3.36 41.55 -20.22
C ALA A 904 -3.77 42.32 -21.49
N ALA A 905 -3.67 43.65 -21.50
CA ALA A 905 -3.97 44.48 -22.67
C ALA A 905 -3.14 44.12 -23.91
N GLY A 906 -1.90 43.65 -23.73
CA GLY A 906 -1.04 43.22 -24.84
C GLY A 906 -1.55 41.93 -25.52
N HIS A 907 -2.29 41.10 -24.79
CA HIS A 907 -2.79 39.80 -25.24
C HIS A 907 -4.32 39.78 -25.45
N ALA A 908 -5.03 40.84 -25.05
CA ALA A 908 -6.48 41.00 -25.18
C ALA A 908 -6.91 41.34 -26.62
N THR A 909 -7.17 40.29 -27.41
CA THR A 909 -7.62 40.42 -28.80
C THR A 909 -9.14 40.58 -28.95
N ARG A 910 -9.93 40.15 -27.94
CA ARG A 910 -11.40 40.13 -28.03
C ARG A 910 -12.02 41.47 -27.61
N PRO A 911 -13.09 41.92 -28.29
CA PRO A 911 -13.84 43.12 -27.89
C PRO A 911 -14.30 43.17 -26.42
N PRO A 912 -14.90 42.11 -25.82
CA PRO A 912 -15.34 42.17 -24.42
C PRO A 912 -14.19 42.31 -23.42
N ASP A 913 -13.00 41.78 -23.74
CA ASP A 913 -11.83 41.90 -22.87
C ASP A 913 -11.33 43.35 -22.84
N ARG A 914 -11.32 44.01 -24.00
CA ARG A 914 -10.98 45.45 -24.11
C ARG A 914 -12.01 46.33 -23.41
N GLU A 915 -13.28 45.97 -23.49
CA GLU A 915 -14.36 46.67 -22.79
C GLU A 915 -14.19 46.60 -21.26
N LEU A 916 -13.87 45.43 -20.70
CA LEU A 916 -13.58 45.26 -19.28
C LEU A 916 -12.36 46.10 -18.84
N LEU A 917 -11.27 46.09 -19.62
CA LEU A 917 -10.09 46.91 -19.32
C LEU A 917 -10.39 48.41 -19.40
N ARG A 918 -11.27 48.83 -20.31
CA ARG A 918 -11.76 50.21 -20.40
C ARG A 918 -12.56 50.60 -19.15
N PHE A 919 -13.49 49.75 -18.69
CA PHE A 919 -14.26 50.00 -17.48
C PHE A 919 -13.35 50.07 -16.24
N ALA A 920 -12.41 49.13 -16.11
CA ALA A 920 -11.40 49.14 -15.05
C ALA A 920 -10.60 50.47 -15.04
N ALA A 921 -10.12 50.91 -16.20
CA ALA A 921 -9.36 52.16 -16.32
C ALA A 921 -10.20 53.40 -15.97
N LEU A 922 -11.48 53.44 -16.38
CA LEU A 922 -12.39 54.54 -16.01
C LEU A 922 -12.67 54.55 -14.50
N ALA A 923 -12.84 53.39 -13.87
CA ALA A 923 -13.04 53.27 -12.43
C ALA A 923 -11.82 53.79 -11.64
N LEU A 924 -10.60 53.48 -12.08
CA LEU A 924 -9.37 54.02 -11.49
C LEU A 924 -9.25 55.55 -11.67
N LEU A 925 -9.63 56.09 -12.83
CA LEU A 925 -9.57 57.53 -13.10
C LEU A 925 -10.64 58.35 -12.35
N ALA A 926 -11.79 57.75 -12.07
CA ALA A 926 -12.86 58.40 -11.33
C ALA A 926 -12.48 58.68 -9.86
N ARG A 927 -11.47 57.97 -9.33
CA ARG A 927 -11.02 58.06 -7.94
C ARG A 927 -9.88 59.09 -7.79
N PRO A 928 -10.08 60.18 -7.03
CA PRO A 928 -9.03 61.17 -6.78
C PRO A 928 -7.87 60.63 -5.90
N GLY A 929 -8.13 59.62 -5.05
CA GLY A 929 -7.13 59.03 -4.16
C GLY A 929 -6.09 58.16 -4.88
N ASP A 930 -6.39 57.69 -6.10
CA ASP A 930 -5.53 56.78 -6.88
C ASP A 930 -4.73 57.54 -7.96
N GLN A 931 -4.39 58.81 -7.71
CA GLN A 931 -3.64 59.64 -8.67
C GLN A 931 -2.39 58.96 -9.21
N ALA A 932 -1.68 58.18 -8.39
CA ALA A 932 -0.50 57.42 -8.80
C ALA A 932 -0.79 56.41 -9.94
N LEU A 933 -2.02 55.90 -10.02
CA LEU A 933 -2.48 54.91 -11.00
C LEU A 933 -3.07 55.54 -12.27
N HIS A 934 -3.34 56.84 -12.27
CA HIS A 934 -3.97 57.54 -13.41
C HIS A 934 -3.15 57.45 -14.70
N GLY A 935 -1.83 57.43 -14.60
CA GLY A 935 -0.95 57.24 -15.76
C GLY A 935 -1.14 55.86 -16.40
N ALA A 936 -1.23 54.80 -15.58
CA ALA A 936 -1.50 53.45 -16.07
C ALA A 936 -2.91 53.34 -16.67
N ALA A 937 -3.93 53.88 -15.98
CA ALA A 937 -5.30 53.87 -16.48
C ALA A 937 -5.45 54.60 -17.83
N LEU A 938 -4.83 55.79 -17.98
CA LEU A 938 -4.79 56.49 -19.27
C LEU A 938 -4.07 55.69 -20.35
N GLY A 939 -3.01 54.96 -19.97
CA GLY A 939 -2.30 54.04 -20.85
C GLY A 939 -3.18 52.91 -21.39
N LEU A 940 -4.11 52.37 -20.59
CA LEU A 940 -5.07 51.37 -21.05
C LEU A 940 -6.09 51.96 -22.04
N LEU A 941 -6.60 53.16 -21.75
CA LEU A 941 -7.61 53.82 -22.59
C LEU A 941 -7.06 54.22 -23.97
N ILE A 942 -5.78 54.59 -24.09
CA ILE A 942 -5.18 54.90 -25.40
C ILE A 942 -4.87 53.65 -26.23
N ARG A 943 -4.73 52.47 -25.59
CA ARG A 943 -4.56 51.20 -26.30
C ARG A 943 -5.87 50.74 -26.94
N ASP A 944 -6.98 50.95 -26.25
CA ASP A 944 -8.32 50.68 -26.79
C ASP A 944 -8.67 51.62 -27.96
N PRO A 945 -8.87 51.09 -29.18
CA PRO A 945 -9.21 51.91 -30.34
C PRO A 945 -10.49 52.75 -30.18
N GLU A 946 -11.47 52.30 -29.39
CA GLU A 946 -12.74 53.00 -29.23
C GLU A 946 -12.63 54.24 -28.32
N SER A 947 -11.78 54.19 -27.31
CA SER A 947 -11.63 55.28 -26.33
C SER A 947 -10.39 56.15 -26.54
N ARG A 948 -9.48 55.75 -27.44
CA ARG A 948 -8.22 56.44 -27.74
C ARG A 948 -8.37 57.93 -28.00
N ASP A 949 -9.18 58.31 -28.99
CA ASP A 949 -9.29 59.71 -29.45
C ASP A 949 -9.71 60.66 -28.32
N ARG A 950 -10.59 60.19 -27.44
CA ARG A 950 -11.09 60.96 -26.30
C ARG A 950 -10.02 61.18 -25.23
N HIS A 951 -9.16 60.19 -24.99
CA HIS A 951 -8.23 60.20 -23.86
C HIS A 951 -6.79 60.54 -24.24
N LEU A 952 -6.44 60.49 -25.53
CA LEU A 952 -5.10 60.77 -26.04
C LEU A 952 -4.56 62.14 -25.62
N PRO A 953 -5.31 63.28 -25.71
CA PRO A 953 -4.79 64.57 -25.27
C PRO A 953 -4.39 64.60 -23.79
N ARG A 954 -5.20 63.96 -22.93
CA ARG A 954 -4.92 63.86 -21.48
C ARG A 954 -3.73 62.91 -21.21
N ALA A 955 -3.60 61.83 -21.97
CA ALA A 955 -2.50 60.89 -21.86
C ALA A 955 -1.14 61.49 -22.28
N LEU A 956 -1.13 62.35 -23.32
CA LEU A 956 0.09 63.04 -23.78
C LEU A 956 0.61 64.04 -22.74
N ALA A 957 -0.28 64.64 -21.94
CA ALA A 957 0.07 65.59 -20.88
C ALA A 957 0.47 64.93 -19.54
N GLU A 958 0.14 63.65 -19.33
CA GLU A 958 0.44 62.92 -18.09
C GLU A 958 1.80 62.20 -18.18
N PRO A 959 2.82 62.63 -17.41
CA PRO A 959 4.17 62.04 -17.48
C PRO A 959 4.20 60.57 -17.06
N ARG A 960 3.28 60.12 -16.20
CA ARG A 960 3.24 58.75 -15.66
C ARG A 960 2.62 57.72 -16.60
N VAL A 961 2.11 58.12 -17.77
CA VAL A 961 1.61 57.16 -18.78
C VAL A 961 2.77 56.30 -19.27
N PRO A 962 2.66 54.96 -19.31
CA PRO A 962 3.72 54.09 -19.81
C PRO A 962 4.12 54.43 -21.25
N ALA A 963 5.44 54.51 -21.50
CA ALA A 963 5.98 54.82 -22.82
C ALA A 963 5.58 53.79 -23.89
N SER A 964 5.44 52.51 -23.51
CA SER A 964 4.96 51.44 -24.40
C SER A 964 3.54 51.68 -24.91
N ALA A 965 2.63 52.11 -24.04
CA ALA A 965 1.25 52.44 -24.43
C ALA A 965 1.18 53.61 -25.41
N LEU A 966 2.05 54.63 -25.25
CA LEU A 966 2.18 55.72 -26.22
C LEU A 966 2.76 55.26 -27.55
N ALA A 967 3.71 54.31 -27.54
CA ALA A 967 4.29 53.77 -28.77
C ALA A 967 3.25 53.03 -29.62
N GLU A 968 2.28 52.37 -29.00
CA GLU A 968 1.18 51.70 -29.72
C GLU A 968 0.21 52.70 -30.38
N ALA A 969 0.00 53.88 -29.78
CA ALA A 969 -0.80 54.96 -30.37
C ALA A 969 -0.09 55.66 -31.55
N LEU A 970 1.20 55.41 -31.76
CA LEU A 970 2.03 56.10 -32.75
C LEU A 970 1.55 55.89 -34.20
N ALA A 971 0.96 54.73 -34.50
CA ALA A 971 0.46 54.43 -35.84
C ALA A 971 -0.78 55.27 -36.21
N ALA A 972 -1.60 55.63 -35.22
CA ALA A 972 -2.78 56.46 -35.42
C ALA A 972 -2.42 57.96 -35.46
N ASP A 973 -1.61 58.44 -34.51
CA ASP A 973 -1.36 59.88 -34.31
C ASP A 973 0.15 60.20 -34.19
N PRO A 974 0.94 60.02 -35.27
CA PRO A 974 2.39 60.05 -35.17
C PRO A 974 2.97 61.43 -34.85
N GLY A 975 2.26 62.52 -35.14
CA GLY A 975 2.74 63.88 -34.84
C GLY A 975 2.74 64.19 -33.34
N PRO A 976 1.56 64.23 -32.70
CA PRO A 976 1.42 64.53 -31.27
C PRO A 976 2.18 63.53 -30.37
N VAL A 977 2.16 62.24 -30.72
CA VAL A 977 2.85 61.20 -29.95
C VAL A 977 4.37 61.36 -29.99
N LEU A 978 4.96 61.64 -31.17
CA LEU A 978 6.42 61.88 -31.26
C LEU A 978 6.83 63.17 -30.54
N ALA A 979 5.98 64.19 -30.51
CA ALA A 979 6.25 65.41 -29.75
C ALA A 979 6.29 65.12 -28.24
N ALA A 980 5.35 64.30 -27.73
CA ALA A 980 5.36 63.86 -26.33
C ALA A 980 6.58 62.98 -26.00
N PHE A 981 7.00 62.08 -26.89
CA PHE A 981 8.27 61.36 -26.74
C PHE A 981 9.47 62.30 -26.72
N GLY A 982 9.49 63.34 -27.57
CA GLY A 982 10.51 64.37 -27.56
C GLY A 982 10.62 65.08 -26.20
N ALA A 983 9.49 65.53 -25.65
CA ALA A 983 9.44 66.14 -24.33
C ALA A 983 9.93 65.22 -23.21
N ARG A 984 9.66 63.90 -23.30
CA ARG A 984 10.15 62.90 -22.34
C ARG A 984 11.65 62.63 -22.48
N LEU A 985 12.18 62.68 -23.70
CA LEU A 985 13.61 62.54 -23.96
C LEU A 985 14.42 63.72 -23.43
N ASP A 986 13.85 64.93 -23.45
CA ASP A 986 14.46 66.13 -22.85
C ASP A 986 14.23 66.20 -21.31
N GLY A 987 13.59 65.18 -20.72
CA GLY A 987 13.34 65.06 -19.28
C GLY A 987 14.54 64.54 -18.48
N ILE A 988 14.41 64.51 -17.15
CA ILE A 988 15.44 64.02 -16.22
C ILE A 988 15.09 62.63 -15.65
N GLY A 989 16.10 61.90 -15.18
CA GLY A 989 15.92 60.58 -14.58
C GLY A 989 15.70 59.47 -15.61
N GLU A 990 14.75 58.56 -15.35
CA GLU A 990 14.53 57.37 -16.19
C GLU A 990 13.60 57.59 -17.41
N ALA A 991 13.00 58.78 -17.52
CA ALA A 991 12.07 59.08 -18.62
C ALA A 991 12.70 58.91 -20.03
N PRO A 992 13.96 59.36 -20.29
CA PRO A 992 14.58 59.19 -21.59
C PRO A 992 14.88 57.72 -21.94
N ALA A 993 15.34 56.91 -20.98
CA ALA A 993 15.65 55.52 -21.27
C ALA A 993 14.37 54.69 -21.46
N ALA A 994 13.32 54.92 -20.66
CA ALA A 994 12.01 54.30 -20.88
C ALA A 994 11.40 54.68 -22.23
N ALA A 995 11.51 55.95 -22.64
CA ALA A 995 11.09 56.43 -23.96
C ALA A 995 11.85 55.73 -25.09
N LEU A 996 13.19 55.67 -25.02
CA LEU A 996 14.01 54.99 -26.01
C LEU A 996 13.71 53.48 -26.06
N ARG A 997 13.53 52.82 -24.92
CA ARG A 997 13.15 51.40 -24.87
C ARG A 997 11.83 51.13 -25.62
N ALA A 998 10.79 51.94 -25.38
CA ALA A 998 9.52 51.79 -26.09
C ALA A 998 9.62 52.10 -27.59
N LEU A 999 10.39 53.14 -27.96
CA LEU A 999 10.61 53.50 -29.36
C LEU A 999 11.45 52.46 -30.13
N ALA A 1000 12.24 51.64 -29.44
CA ALA A 1000 12.99 50.56 -30.05
C ALA A 1000 12.06 49.47 -30.62
N ASP A 1001 10.86 49.30 -30.06
CA ASP A 1001 9.94 48.27 -30.51
C ASP A 1001 9.14 48.71 -31.77
N VAL A 1002 9.28 49.96 -32.21
CA VAL A 1002 8.61 50.49 -33.41
C VAL A 1002 9.33 50.02 -34.67
N ASP A 1003 8.71 49.09 -35.40
CA ASP A 1003 9.27 48.43 -36.58
C ASP A 1003 8.80 49.02 -37.93
N THR A 1004 7.69 49.76 -37.93
CA THR A 1004 7.12 50.36 -39.14
C THR A 1004 8.13 51.28 -39.83
N PRO A 1005 8.55 51.02 -41.08
CA PRO A 1005 9.70 51.69 -41.69
C PRO A 1005 9.61 53.23 -41.76
N ALA A 1006 8.42 53.78 -41.98
CA ALA A 1006 8.20 55.22 -42.03
C ALA A 1006 8.32 55.87 -40.63
N LEU A 1007 7.81 55.23 -39.59
CA LEU A 1007 7.88 55.69 -38.21
C LEU A 1007 9.30 55.50 -37.66
N ALA A 1008 9.94 54.36 -37.92
CA ALA A 1008 11.31 54.08 -37.52
C ALA A 1008 12.30 55.15 -38.04
N ARG A 1009 12.11 55.68 -39.26
CA ARG A 1009 12.90 56.81 -39.78
C ARG A 1009 12.71 58.10 -38.98
N ARG A 1010 11.48 58.41 -38.57
CA ARG A 1010 11.16 59.58 -37.72
C ARG A 1010 11.72 59.41 -36.31
N VAL A 1011 11.60 58.21 -35.74
CA VAL A 1011 12.23 57.82 -34.46
C VAL A 1011 13.75 57.95 -34.54
N ALA A 1012 14.40 57.45 -35.59
CA ALA A 1012 15.84 57.61 -35.78
C ALA A 1012 16.26 59.09 -35.83
N SER A 1013 15.43 59.97 -36.40
CA SER A 1013 15.67 61.42 -36.36
C SER A 1013 15.55 61.99 -34.94
N LEU A 1014 14.57 61.53 -34.16
CA LEU A 1014 14.38 61.92 -32.76
C LEU A 1014 15.57 61.47 -31.90
N VAL A 1015 16.04 60.23 -32.07
CA VAL A 1015 17.22 59.69 -31.38
C VAL A 1015 18.48 60.49 -31.73
N ARG A 1016 18.68 60.84 -33.02
CA ARG A 1016 19.79 61.72 -33.44
C ARG A 1016 19.72 63.11 -32.83
N GLY A 1017 18.52 63.66 -32.67
CA GLY A 1017 18.29 64.96 -32.03
C GLY A 1017 18.56 64.94 -30.52
N TYR A 1018 18.12 63.87 -29.84
CA TYR A 1018 18.34 63.67 -28.42
C TYR A 1018 19.83 63.61 -28.09
N VAL A 1019 20.59 62.70 -28.71
CA VAL A 1019 22.03 62.55 -28.42
C VAL A 1019 22.87 63.75 -28.84
N ALA A 1020 22.35 64.59 -29.76
CA ALA A 1020 22.99 65.85 -30.12
C ALA A 1020 22.93 66.88 -28.98
N ARG A 1021 21.81 66.91 -28.26
CA ARG A 1021 21.58 67.82 -27.12
C ARG A 1021 22.10 67.23 -25.81
N HIS A 1022 22.04 65.90 -25.67
CA HIS A 1022 22.34 65.14 -24.46
C HIS A 1022 23.38 64.04 -24.72
N PRO A 1023 24.66 64.39 -24.94
CA PRO A 1023 25.73 63.40 -25.15
C PRO A 1023 25.94 62.47 -23.95
N GLU A 1024 25.49 62.86 -22.76
CA GLU A 1024 25.45 62.02 -21.55
C GLU A 1024 24.49 60.82 -21.66
N GLY A 1025 23.45 60.92 -22.49
CA GLY A 1025 22.48 59.85 -22.76
C GLY A 1025 22.96 58.77 -23.73
N ALA A 1026 24.24 58.79 -24.12
CA ALA A 1026 24.81 57.86 -25.10
C ALA A 1026 24.57 56.38 -24.76
N GLY A 1027 24.60 56.01 -23.47
CA GLY A 1027 24.33 54.63 -23.03
C GLY A 1027 22.91 54.16 -23.36
N HIS A 1028 21.90 55.04 -23.22
CA HIS A 1028 20.51 54.71 -23.56
C HIS A 1028 20.32 54.55 -25.06
N VAL A 1029 21.03 55.33 -25.88
CA VAL A 1029 21.02 55.21 -27.34
C VAL A 1029 21.70 53.91 -27.78
N ALA A 1030 22.79 53.51 -27.11
CA ALA A 1030 23.43 52.23 -27.36
C ALA A 1030 22.47 51.06 -27.08
N ALA A 1031 21.76 51.09 -25.94
CA ALA A 1031 20.74 50.09 -25.62
C ALA A 1031 19.56 50.07 -26.63
N PHE A 1032 19.12 51.24 -27.11
CA PHE A 1032 18.14 51.34 -28.20
C PHE A 1032 18.65 50.64 -29.47
N VAL A 1033 19.88 50.92 -29.88
CA VAL A 1033 20.50 50.31 -31.07
C VAL A 1033 20.63 48.80 -30.89
N ASP A 1034 21.03 48.34 -29.71
CA ASP A 1034 21.17 46.92 -29.37
C ASP A 1034 19.87 46.15 -29.55
N ARG A 1035 18.78 46.67 -28.96
CA ARG A 1035 17.44 46.08 -29.08
C ARG A 1035 16.93 46.09 -30.52
N ARG A 1036 17.20 47.17 -31.28
CA ARG A 1036 16.80 47.26 -32.70
C ARG A 1036 17.53 46.26 -33.59
N PHE A 1037 18.74 45.85 -33.25
CA PHE A 1037 19.49 44.89 -34.07
C PHE A 1037 18.81 43.52 -34.16
N GLU A 1038 18.04 43.14 -33.15
CA GLU A 1038 17.36 41.83 -33.10
C GLU A 1038 16.17 41.72 -34.06
N TYR A 1039 15.69 42.83 -34.63
CA TYR A 1039 14.71 42.84 -35.73
C TYR A 1039 15.32 42.46 -37.10
N GLY A 1040 16.61 42.12 -37.13
CA GLY A 1040 17.26 41.49 -38.29
C GLY A 1040 17.45 42.40 -39.50
N PRO A 1041 17.51 41.84 -40.72
CA PRO A 1041 17.80 42.58 -41.96
C PRO A 1041 16.83 43.75 -42.22
N ALA A 1042 15.58 43.65 -41.77
CA ALA A 1042 14.57 44.70 -41.94
C ALA A 1042 14.95 46.02 -41.25
N ALA A 1043 15.70 45.96 -40.14
CA ALA A 1043 16.15 47.15 -39.42
C ALA A 1043 17.33 47.87 -40.10
N ARG A 1044 18.04 47.19 -41.03
CA ARG A 1044 19.25 47.71 -41.69
C ARG A 1044 19.05 49.07 -42.34
N ALA A 1045 17.95 49.25 -43.08
CA ALA A 1045 17.68 50.47 -43.85
C ALA A 1045 17.59 51.75 -42.97
N VAL A 1046 17.26 51.59 -41.69
CA VAL A 1046 17.15 52.69 -40.73
C VAL A 1046 18.37 52.74 -39.80
N LEU A 1047 18.83 51.59 -39.32
CA LEU A 1047 19.94 51.50 -38.37
C LEU A 1047 21.29 51.84 -39.00
N PHE A 1048 21.58 51.36 -40.21
CA PHE A 1048 22.89 51.58 -40.82
C PHE A 1048 23.19 53.09 -41.01
N PRO A 1049 22.27 53.91 -41.58
CA PRO A 1049 22.48 55.36 -41.66
C PRO A 1049 22.47 56.06 -40.31
N LEU A 1050 21.65 55.60 -39.35
CA LEU A 1050 21.61 56.15 -37.99
C LEU A 1050 22.96 55.97 -37.30
N VAL A 1051 23.43 54.73 -37.16
CA VAL A 1051 24.65 54.38 -36.42
C VAL A 1051 25.88 54.94 -37.14
N SER A 1052 25.96 54.83 -38.47
CA SER A 1052 27.06 55.44 -39.23
C SER A 1052 27.14 56.97 -39.04
N GLY A 1053 25.99 57.64 -38.96
CA GLY A 1053 25.92 59.07 -38.66
C GLY A 1053 26.32 59.41 -37.22
N LEU A 1054 26.01 58.54 -36.26
CA LEU A 1054 26.47 58.67 -34.87
C LEU A 1054 27.98 58.45 -34.75
N ILE A 1055 28.56 57.53 -35.52
CA ILE A 1055 30.00 57.29 -35.55
C ILE A 1055 30.73 58.50 -36.12
N ARG A 1056 30.31 59.04 -37.27
CA ARG A 1056 31.09 60.06 -38.00
C ARG A 1056 30.90 61.50 -37.51
N GLY A 1057 29.85 61.80 -36.75
CA GLY A 1057 29.42 63.18 -36.48
C GLY A 1057 29.20 63.55 -35.02
N ARG A 1058 29.61 62.70 -34.06
CA ARG A 1058 29.34 62.89 -32.62
C ARG A 1058 30.61 62.67 -31.77
N PRO A 1059 30.68 63.24 -30.55
CA PRO A 1059 31.86 63.14 -29.70
C PRO A 1059 32.20 61.69 -29.29
N ALA A 1060 33.47 61.45 -28.94
CA ALA A 1060 34.01 60.14 -28.56
C ALA A 1060 33.16 59.38 -27.52
N ARG A 1061 32.50 60.10 -26.60
CA ARG A 1061 31.56 59.52 -25.62
C ARG A 1061 30.44 58.68 -26.23
N VAL A 1062 29.88 59.10 -27.38
CA VAL A 1062 28.81 58.37 -28.08
C VAL A 1062 29.37 57.12 -28.76
N ARG A 1063 30.54 57.25 -29.39
CA ARG A 1063 31.24 56.14 -30.06
C ARG A 1063 31.65 55.07 -29.05
N ARG A 1064 32.16 55.48 -27.89
CA ARG A 1064 32.50 54.62 -26.75
C ARG A 1064 31.31 53.82 -26.24
N ALA A 1065 30.13 54.42 -26.14
CA ALA A 1065 28.92 53.71 -25.71
C ALA A 1065 28.42 52.69 -26.76
N LEU A 1066 28.63 52.95 -28.05
CA LEU A 1066 28.26 52.04 -29.14
C LEU A 1066 29.23 50.87 -29.30
N ALA A 1067 30.50 51.04 -28.92
CA ALA A 1067 31.55 50.01 -29.01
C ALA A 1067 31.12 48.63 -28.48
N PRO A 1068 30.64 48.46 -27.23
CA PRO A 1068 30.26 47.14 -26.70
C PRO A 1068 29.08 46.52 -27.46
N VAL A 1069 28.12 47.35 -27.90
CA VAL A 1069 26.96 46.89 -28.67
C VAL A 1069 27.37 46.37 -30.05
N LEU A 1070 28.29 47.07 -30.73
CA LEU A 1070 28.80 46.63 -32.04
C LEU A 1070 29.73 45.41 -31.93
N ALA A 1071 30.50 45.31 -30.83
CA ALA A 1071 31.40 44.20 -30.56
C ALA A 1071 30.69 42.93 -30.06
N ALA A 1072 29.46 43.03 -29.54
CA ALA A 1072 28.70 41.91 -29.01
C ALA A 1072 28.58 40.74 -30.01
N PRO A 1073 28.55 39.48 -29.56
CA PRO A 1073 28.51 38.31 -30.45
C PRO A 1073 27.31 38.33 -31.42
N GLY A 1074 26.16 38.85 -30.96
CA GLY A 1074 24.91 38.97 -31.71
C GLY A 1074 24.22 37.62 -31.97
N THR A 1075 22.91 37.65 -32.20
CA THR A 1075 22.13 36.48 -32.63
C THR A 1075 22.29 36.24 -34.15
N GLY A 1076 21.65 35.20 -34.70
CA GLY A 1076 21.64 34.97 -36.15
C GLY A 1076 21.11 36.17 -36.95
N ALA A 1077 20.17 36.95 -36.40
CA ALA A 1077 19.54 38.09 -37.05
C ALA A 1077 20.44 39.35 -37.05
N SER A 1078 21.19 39.59 -35.98
CA SER A 1078 21.95 40.84 -35.78
C SER A 1078 23.43 40.78 -36.19
N ARG A 1079 24.01 39.56 -36.29
CA ARG A 1079 25.45 39.32 -36.44
C ARG A 1079 26.12 40.09 -37.58
N HIS A 1080 25.52 40.07 -38.78
CA HIS A 1080 26.12 40.65 -39.98
C HIS A 1080 26.15 42.19 -39.93
N LEU A 1081 25.03 42.82 -39.54
CA LEU A 1081 24.93 44.28 -39.46
C LEU A 1081 25.82 44.86 -38.34
N ARG A 1082 25.93 44.16 -37.20
CA ARG A 1082 26.89 44.53 -36.14
C ARG A 1082 28.33 44.51 -36.64
N ALA A 1083 28.72 43.47 -37.39
CA ALA A 1083 30.07 43.35 -37.94
C ALA A 1083 30.40 44.49 -38.94
N GLU A 1084 29.49 44.80 -39.85
CA GLU A 1084 29.70 45.91 -40.79
C GLU A 1084 29.82 47.27 -40.10
N LEU A 1085 28.96 47.57 -39.12
CA LEU A 1085 29.02 48.83 -38.38
C LEU A 1085 30.23 48.91 -37.45
N LEU A 1086 30.70 47.76 -36.94
CA LEU A 1086 31.97 47.66 -36.24
C LEU A 1086 33.15 48.00 -37.16
N ASP A 1087 33.11 47.56 -38.42
CA ASP A 1087 34.12 47.96 -39.41
C ASP A 1087 34.09 49.47 -39.68
N VAL A 1088 32.90 50.07 -39.78
CA VAL A 1088 32.75 51.54 -39.90
C VAL A 1088 33.31 52.26 -38.67
N LEU A 1089 33.10 51.72 -37.47
CA LEU A 1089 33.64 52.28 -36.23
C LEU A 1089 35.18 52.20 -36.23
N LEU A 1090 35.75 51.02 -36.50
CA LEU A 1090 37.19 50.80 -36.52
C LEU A 1090 37.90 51.65 -37.59
N GLU A 1091 37.31 51.82 -38.77
CA GLU A 1091 37.85 52.70 -39.81
C GLU A 1091 37.80 54.18 -39.39
N HIS A 1092 36.77 54.60 -38.65
CA HIS A 1092 36.72 55.98 -38.15
C HIS A 1092 37.70 56.22 -37.00
N GLU A 1093 37.79 55.31 -36.02
CA GLU A 1093 38.74 55.39 -34.90
C GLU A 1093 40.19 55.30 -35.35
N ARG A 1094 40.47 54.76 -36.55
CA ARG A 1094 41.81 54.84 -37.16
C ARG A 1094 42.28 56.28 -37.33
N TYR A 1095 41.42 57.20 -37.78
CA TYR A 1095 41.76 58.62 -37.96
C TYR A 1095 41.82 59.36 -36.61
N GLU A 1096 40.97 58.99 -35.66
CA GLU A 1096 40.89 59.64 -34.34
C GLU A 1096 42.06 59.21 -33.43
N ALA A 1097 42.53 57.97 -33.53
CA ALA A 1097 43.71 57.48 -32.82
C ALA A 1097 44.98 58.27 -33.19
N GLU A 1098 45.07 58.78 -34.43
CA GLU A 1098 46.17 59.67 -34.86
C GLU A 1098 46.11 61.04 -34.17
N THR A 1099 44.95 61.43 -33.65
CA THR A 1099 44.74 62.66 -32.85
C THR A 1099 44.87 62.45 -31.34
N GLY A 1100 45.16 61.22 -30.89
CA GLY A 1100 45.42 60.88 -29.49
C GLY A 1100 44.20 60.42 -28.68
N GLU A 1101 43.06 60.14 -29.32
CA GLU A 1101 41.84 59.64 -28.64
C GLU A 1101 41.79 58.11 -28.67
N PHE A 1102 41.85 57.46 -27.49
CA PHE A 1102 41.89 55.98 -27.38
C PHE A 1102 40.72 55.40 -26.58
N THR A 1103 39.81 56.21 -26.03
CA THR A 1103 38.78 55.73 -25.10
C THR A 1103 37.76 54.78 -25.73
N VAL A 1104 37.52 54.92 -27.05
CA VAL A 1104 36.63 54.03 -27.80
C VAL A 1104 37.30 52.68 -28.06
N LEU A 1105 38.59 52.71 -28.38
CA LEU A 1105 39.36 51.49 -28.60
C LEU A 1105 39.54 50.69 -27.30
N ASP A 1106 39.61 51.37 -26.14
CA ASP A 1106 39.62 50.70 -24.82
C ASP A 1106 38.30 49.96 -24.56
N ALA A 1107 37.16 50.62 -24.81
CA ALA A 1107 35.84 50.00 -24.67
C ALA A 1107 35.62 48.82 -25.64
N LEU A 1108 36.22 48.86 -26.84
CA LEU A 1108 36.21 47.72 -27.77
C LEU A 1108 37.06 46.55 -27.26
N LEU A 1109 38.20 46.84 -26.62
CA LEU A 1109 39.06 45.82 -26.03
C LEU A 1109 38.39 45.17 -24.81
N GLU A 1110 37.76 45.97 -23.95
CA GLU A 1110 36.96 45.51 -22.82
C GLU A 1110 35.81 44.60 -23.28
N ALA A 1111 35.05 45.02 -24.29
CA ALA A 1111 33.94 44.22 -24.86
C ALA A 1111 34.42 42.95 -25.59
N ALA A 1112 35.65 42.94 -26.11
CA ALA A 1112 36.26 41.73 -26.64
C ALA A 1112 36.54 40.73 -25.50
N ALA A 1113 37.12 41.22 -24.39
CA ALA A 1113 37.48 40.44 -23.21
C ALA A 1113 36.25 39.87 -22.48
N GLU A 1114 35.27 40.70 -22.12
CA GLU A 1114 34.02 40.28 -21.47
C GLU A 1114 33.24 39.27 -22.34
N GLY A 1115 33.28 39.46 -23.66
CA GLY A 1115 32.56 38.60 -24.60
C GLY A 1115 33.27 37.29 -24.95
N ALA A 1116 34.45 37.00 -24.40
CA ALA A 1116 35.31 35.89 -24.82
C ALA A 1116 34.66 34.50 -24.69
N GLU A 1117 33.83 34.25 -23.67
CA GLU A 1117 33.13 32.96 -23.47
C GLU A 1117 31.94 32.77 -24.42
N ARG A 1118 31.27 33.87 -24.77
CA ARG A 1118 30.05 33.88 -25.59
C ARG A 1118 30.34 34.00 -27.10
N ARG A 1119 31.54 34.46 -27.47
CA ARG A 1119 31.97 34.71 -28.86
C ARG A 1119 32.97 33.64 -29.29
N SER A 1120 32.93 33.24 -30.57
CA SER A 1120 33.90 32.29 -31.10
C SER A 1120 35.33 32.83 -31.02
N GLU A 1121 36.27 31.94 -30.68
CA GLU A 1121 37.70 32.28 -30.55
C GLU A 1121 38.27 33.06 -31.75
N PRO A 1122 38.04 32.68 -33.03
CA PRO A 1122 38.60 33.43 -34.15
C PRO A 1122 38.11 34.88 -34.22
N ARG A 1123 36.87 35.14 -33.80
CA ARG A 1123 36.28 36.48 -33.83
C ARG A 1123 36.77 37.34 -32.67
N THR A 1124 36.94 36.74 -31.49
CA THR A 1124 37.59 37.40 -30.34
C THR A 1124 39.05 37.71 -30.68
N ARG A 1125 39.79 36.75 -31.26
CA ARG A 1125 41.17 36.93 -31.75
C ARG A 1125 41.28 38.09 -32.74
N ALA A 1126 40.43 38.10 -33.77
CA ALA A 1126 40.45 39.13 -34.80
C ALA A 1126 40.11 40.52 -34.25
N LEU A 1127 39.13 40.63 -33.34
CA LEU A 1127 38.75 41.91 -32.73
C LEU A 1127 39.89 42.45 -31.85
N THR A 1128 40.42 41.62 -30.95
CA THR A 1128 41.54 42.00 -30.06
C THR A 1128 42.77 42.42 -30.85
N HIS A 1129 43.13 41.68 -31.90
CA HIS A 1129 44.28 42.03 -32.74
C HIS A 1129 44.06 43.33 -33.54
N ARG A 1130 42.88 43.51 -34.15
CA ARG A 1130 42.56 44.74 -34.90
C ARG A 1130 42.56 45.98 -34.01
N VAL A 1131 42.00 45.88 -32.79
CA VAL A 1131 41.99 46.98 -31.82
C VAL A 1131 43.41 47.26 -31.33
N GLY A 1132 44.16 46.26 -30.88
CA GLY A 1132 45.54 46.44 -30.44
C GLY A 1132 46.44 47.03 -31.55
N GLY A 1133 46.26 46.60 -32.80
CA GLY A 1133 46.96 47.15 -33.95
C GLY A 1133 46.67 48.62 -34.21
N LEU A 1134 45.47 49.12 -33.88
CA LEU A 1134 45.15 50.56 -33.96
C LEU A 1134 45.85 51.37 -32.85
N TRP A 1135 45.94 50.83 -31.63
CA TRP A 1135 46.71 51.46 -30.54
C TRP A 1135 48.21 51.54 -30.87
N ALA A 1136 48.78 50.49 -31.47
CA ALA A 1136 50.20 50.41 -31.78
C ALA A 1136 50.68 51.32 -32.93
N ARG A 1137 49.78 52.05 -33.61
CA ARG A 1137 50.13 52.94 -34.74
C ARG A 1137 50.87 54.19 -34.29
N THR A 1138 50.64 54.64 -33.06
CA THR A 1138 51.30 55.81 -32.47
C THR A 1138 52.10 55.40 -31.23
N PRO A 1139 53.22 56.06 -30.92
CA PRO A 1139 54.00 55.78 -29.72
C PRO A 1139 53.20 55.94 -28.42
N ASP A 1140 52.30 56.94 -28.38
CA ASP A 1140 51.44 57.19 -27.22
C ASP A 1140 50.38 56.10 -27.02
N GLY A 1141 49.78 55.61 -28.12
CA GLY A 1141 48.85 54.49 -28.06
C GLY A 1141 49.55 53.19 -27.63
N ALA A 1142 50.72 52.88 -28.17
CA ALA A 1142 51.50 51.71 -27.75
C ALA A 1142 51.83 51.73 -26.24
N ARG A 1143 52.12 52.91 -25.68
CA ARG A 1143 52.38 53.09 -24.24
C ARG A 1143 51.15 52.84 -23.36
N LEU A 1144 49.96 53.20 -23.85
CA LEU A 1144 48.72 53.04 -23.09
C LEU A 1144 48.11 51.62 -23.25
N LEU A 1145 48.44 50.89 -24.33
CA LEU A 1145 47.88 49.58 -24.62
C LEU A 1145 48.25 48.53 -23.58
N ASP A 1146 49.52 48.51 -23.16
CA ASP A 1146 50.04 47.50 -22.23
C ASP A 1146 49.31 47.49 -20.87
N PRO A 1147 49.16 48.62 -20.15
CA PRO A 1147 48.40 48.64 -18.89
C PRO A 1147 46.91 48.32 -19.07
N ALA A 1148 46.28 48.73 -20.18
CA ALA A 1148 44.88 48.43 -20.46
C ALA A 1148 44.66 46.93 -20.71
N LEU A 1149 45.49 46.31 -21.56
CA LEU A 1149 45.42 44.89 -21.87
C LEU A 1149 45.73 44.02 -20.62
N ALA A 1150 46.69 44.43 -19.80
CA ALA A 1150 46.98 43.80 -18.51
C ALA A 1150 45.79 43.85 -17.53
N GLY A 1151 45.09 44.99 -17.46
CA GLY A 1151 43.88 45.14 -16.64
C GLY A 1151 42.76 44.19 -17.06
N HIS A 1152 42.50 44.07 -18.37
CA HIS A 1152 41.47 43.16 -18.90
C HIS A 1152 41.82 41.69 -18.71
N VAL A 1153 43.09 41.31 -18.83
CA VAL A 1153 43.58 39.96 -18.49
C VAL A 1153 43.33 39.64 -17.02
N GLY A 1154 43.52 40.60 -16.11
CA GLY A 1154 43.26 40.40 -14.68
C GLY A 1154 41.77 40.31 -14.33
N ALA A 1155 40.90 40.99 -15.07
CA ALA A 1155 39.46 41.01 -14.82
C ALA A 1155 38.71 39.79 -15.40
N TRP A 1156 39.22 39.18 -16.49
CA TRP A 1156 38.48 38.17 -17.25
C TRP A 1156 39.30 36.89 -17.52
N PRO A 1157 39.14 35.81 -16.70
CA PRO A 1157 39.97 34.60 -16.78
C PRO A 1157 39.89 33.84 -18.11
N ALA A 1158 38.71 33.77 -18.72
CA ALA A 1158 38.53 33.12 -20.02
C ALA A 1158 39.31 33.85 -21.14
N PHE A 1159 39.29 35.18 -21.11
CA PHE A 1159 40.06 36.01 -22.05
C PHE A 1159 41.57 35.87 -21.81
N ALA A 1160 42.02 35.86 -20.55
CA ALA A 1160 43.42 35.59 -20.19
C ALA A 1160 43.92 34.27 -20.77
N THR A 1161 43.11 33.21 -20.67
CA THR A 1161 43.42 31.88 -21.20
C THR A 1161 43.56 31.90 -22.72
N LEU A 1162 42.64 32.58 -23.43
CA LEU A 1162 42.69 32.72 -24.89
C LEU A 1162 43.93 33.50 -25.33
N LEU A 1163 44.21 34.65 -24.71
CA LEU A 1163 45.36 35.48 -25.04
C LEU A 1163 46.68 34.74 -24.76
N ALA A 1164 46.80 34.04 -23.63
CA ALA A 1164 47.96 33.18 -23.36
C ALA A 1164 48.16 32.12 -24.46
N ARG A 1165 47.08 31.52 -24.95
CA ARG A 1165 47.17 30.52 -26.03
C ARG A 1165 47.57 31.13 -27.38
N TRP A 1166 47.03 32.30 -27.75
CA TRP A 1166 47.38 32.96 -29.01
C TRP A 1166 48.84 33.42 -29.05
N THR A 1167 49.36 33.88 -27.91
CA THR A 1167 50.76 34.32 -27.78
C THR A 1167 51.76 33.17 -27.86
N VAL A 1168 51.38 31.96 -27.40
CA VAL A 1168 52.17 30.74 -27.63
C VAL A 1168 52.04 30.23 -29.07
N GLY A 1169 50.83 30.31 -29.63
CA GLY A 1169 50.52 29.79 -30.97
C GLY A 1169 51.15 30.59 -32.12
N ASP A 1170 51.11 31.93 -32.06
CA ASP A 1170 51.61 32.84 -33.09
C ASP A 1170 52.41 34.01 -32.48
N PRO A 1171 53.60 33.75 -31.90
CA PRO A 1171 54.35 34.76 -31.16
C PRO A 1171 54.76 35.98 -32.01
N ALA A 1172 55.01 35.80 -33.31
CA ALA A 1172 55.40 36.88 -34.22
C ALA A 1172 54.27 37.89 -34.48
N GLU A 1173 53.01 37.44 -34.45
CA GLU A 1173 51.83 38.31 -34.66
C GLU A 1173 51.50 39.12 -33.40
N TRP A 1174 51.67 38.52 -32.22
CA TRP A 1174 51.26 39.14 -30.95
C TRP A 1174 52.36 39.92 -30.23
N ALA A 1175 53.64 39.61 -30.43
CA ALA A 1175 54.75 40.32 -29.77
C ALA A 1175 54.73 41.86 -29.91
N PRO A 1176 54.33 42.46 -31.06
CA PRO A 1176 54.24 43.92 -31.19
C PRO A 1176 53.16 44.58 -30.31
N LEU A 1177 52.18 43.81 -29.81
CA LEU A 1177 51.02 44.31 -29.06
C LEU A 1177 51.15 44.09 -27.55
N LEU A 1178 52.19 43.40 -27.09
CA LEU A 1178 52.36 42.99 -25.70
C LEU A 1178 53.55 43.69 -25.05
N GLY A 1179 53.28 44.44 -23.98
CA GLY A 1179 54.33 44.99 -23.15
C GLY A 1179 54.59 44.17 -21.87
N PRO A 1180 55.52 44.64 -21.03
CA PRO A 1180 55.96 43.94 -19.83
C PRO A 1180 54.84 43.73 -18.79
N GLU A 1181 53.82 44.58 -18.72
CA GLU A 1181 52.74 44.46 -17.74
C GLU A 1181 51.76 43.35 -18.14
N THR A 1182 51.37 43.27 -19.41
CA THR A 1182 50.50 42.20 -19.92
C THR A 1182 51.16 40.84 -19.76
N LEU A 1183 52.46 40.74 -20.09
CA LEU A 1183 53.22 39.50 -19.91
C LEU A 1183 53.32 39.06 -18.44
N ARG A 1184 53.30 40.02 -17.49
CA ARG A 1184 53.27 39.72 -16.06
C ARG A 1184 51.88 39.22 -15.63
N ALA A 1185 50.81 39.87 -16.09
CA ALA A 1185 49.43 39.48 -15.79
C ALA A 1185 49.08 38.07 -16.28
N LEU A 1186 49.55 37.70 -17.49
CA LEU A 1186 49.36 36.35 -18.05
C LEU A 1186 50.06 35.26 -17.22
N ARG A 1187 51.21 35.56 -16.61
CA ARG A 1187 51.93 34.61 -15.74
C ARG A 1187 51.18 34.32 -14.43
N THR A 1188 50.41 35.27 -13.91
CA THR A 1188 49.67 35.13 -12.65
C THR A 1188 48.45 34.20 -12.79
N HIS A 1189 47.91 34.03 -13.99
CA HIS A 1189 46.74 33.20 -14.29
C HIS A 1189 47.07 31.71 -14.54
N GLY A 1190 48.21 31.23 -14.04
CA GLY A 1190 48.50 29.80 -13.95
C GLY A 1190 48.76 29.08 -15.28
N THR A 1191 49.07 29.79 -16.36
CA THR A 1191 49.57 29.16 -17.58
C THR A 1191 51.08 28.96 -17.46
N SER A 1192 51.50 27.68 -17.42
CA SER A 1192 52.90 27.28 -17.50
C SER A 1192 53.45 27.63 -18.89
N MET A 1193 53.89 28.87 -19.06
CA MET A 1193 54.76 29.25 -20.16
C MET A 1193 56.09 28.50 -19.98
N PRO A 1194 56.57 27.73 -20.98
CA PRO A 1194 57.82 27.01 -20.84
C PRO A 1194 58.97 28.01 -20.65
N MET A 1195 59.54 27.96 -19.45
CA MET A 1195 60.76 28.68 -19.10
C MET A 1195 61.89 28.16 -20.00
N ARG A 1196 62.56 29.09 -20.70
CA ARG A 1196 63.85 28.84 -21.34
C ARG A 1196 64.77 28.14 -20.33
N THR A 1197 65.24 26.95 -20.68
CA THR A 1197 66.39 26.30 -20.03
C THR A 1197 67.56 26.34 -21.01
N ASP A 1198 68.66 26.93 -20.52
CA ASP A 1198 69.97 26.94 -21.16
C ASP A 1198 70.61 25.54 -21.15
N GLY A 1199 71.49 25.27 -22.13
CA GLY A 1199 72.70 24.47 -21.88
C GLY A 1199 72.95 23.21 -22.71
N ARG A 1200 73.72 23.40 -23.80
CA ARG A 1200 74.85 22.59 -24.33
C ARG A 1200 74.94 21.07 -24.05
N GLY A 1201 75.24 20.31 -25.13
CA GLY A 1201 76.31 19.29 -25.09
C GLY A 1201 76.13 18.03 -25.95
N HIS A 1202 76.83 18.00 -27.11
CA HIS A 1202 77.48 16.88 -27.83
C HIS A 1202 76.75 15.54 -28.06
N GLY A 1203 76.85 14.86 -29.21
CA GLY A 1203 77.74 14.94 -30.37
C GLY A 1203 77.49 13.71 -31.29
N SER A 1204 78.41 13.49 -32.25
CA SER A 1204 78.49 12.36 -33.24
C SER A 1204 77.82 12.65 -34.60
N LEU A 1205 78.45 12.60 -35.79
CA LEU A 1205 79.76 12.10 -36.26
C LEU A 1205 80.13 12.73 -37.64
N ARG A 1206 81.46 12.84 -37.88
CA ARG A 1206 82.31 13.11 -39.09
C ARG A 1206 81.88 12.46 -40.45
N PRO A 1207 82.64 12.61 -41.58
CA PRO A 1207 83.63 13.61 -42.01
C PRO A 1207 83.48 14.12 -43.48
N ALA A 1208 84.00 15.31 -43.78
CA ALA A 1208 84.90 15.66 -44.90
C ALA A 1208 85.17 17.16 -44.86
#